data_AF-A0A0T7SBR4-F1
#
_entry.id   AF-A0A0T7SBR4-F1
#
_cell.length_a   1.000
_cell.length_b   1.000
_cell.length_c   1.000
_cell.angle_alpha   90.00
_cell.angle_beta   90.00
_cell.angle_gamma   90.00
#
_symmetry.space_group_name_H-M   'P 1'
#
loop_
_entity.id
_entity.type
_entity.pdbx_description
1 polymer ?
#
loop_
_entity_poly.entity_id
_entity_poly.type
_entity_poly.pdbx_seq_one_letter_code
_entity_poly.pdbx_strand_id
1 'polypeptide(L)'
;MVNAQEWLQNNYPDKETVTKIKRGHFSEILEGELIIENFPNLQEIDVSSFRKGKLTKLKIFNCPQLRKLNCENNQLEELDIDGVSKKQLQKVKRDKTNAQEWLDKEYPKKQRSEVTEIYLTEPSLEGELDLGSFGRVYLSTYLKLYIYPQVDETKIVFKNLPEKIMIIPINAQRYINYHYPSKQIRYKAEKLDINYRRLEGNLDLSDFANLRELDFRGNKLTSLNVNNCLHLEKIECYNNQLTNLDVNNCSYLTRLSCNDNSLTNITLPTEPTNLEYLDLSNNNFPAQDLSFLVPYANLKELYLGNYDRDEIKQNIYNHWTGSLDYLSGMKKLWELDISNTDLNEVNIDKLPQSLRRIDFSIEKRLSCKLVEIISQLKIHGHGKCQKCQQWNTSQSWCQPCADKEWKKIEGQELVEKFIQQQPGIEWIPYEEFTNIEYLAEGGFSKIYTANWGVDERLDNRIVVLKSLNNSQNIGWDFLQEIINTKVVKSSGVVCYGLSQDPATKNYLIINKYMEGGNLRQYLQSENDKLSLENKFRRLWFIAMGLNKIHQQNLIHRDFHSGNILNNQRSSYITDLGLSRLVSSQNREGQIFGVLPYVAPETLQGEVYTQKSDIYSFGIIAYELFANSYPYPDLNELDLQLKVCQGYRPNMDKLKVPQLLKSLIARCWSANPEQRPNAEELERIINNWREGVCGYAGETQFSQQYQEIEKEYNTFSQTTPYQIHPTAITTSRLINTKEITQKLQQKKIEEYHTGTTEELSLDKFDELTIQKAQTEEQTSTQTQIPPK
;
A
#
# COMPACT_ATOMS: atom_id res chain seq x y z
N MET A 1 19.20 -17.73 8.30
CA MET A 1 20.29 -18.72 8.38
C MET A 1 21.57 -17.93 8.45
N VAL A 2 22.57 -18.41 9.18
CA VAL A 2 23.83 -17.68 9.38
C VAL A 2 24.95 -18.55 8.84
N ASN A 3 25.85 -17.96 8.04
CA ASN A 3 27.04 -18.66 7.60
C ASN A 3 27.81 -19.16 8.83
N ALA A 4 28.06 -20.47 8.89
CA ALA A 4 28.60 -21.09 10.09
C ALA A 4 30.00 -20.56 10.44
N GLN A 5 30.82 -20.22 9.44
CA GLN A 5 32.16 -19.70 9.64
C GLN A 5 32.15 -18.24 10.12
N GLU A 6 31.29 -17.40 9.56
CA GLU A 6 31.10 -16.02 10.02
C GLU A 6 30.54 -15.98 11.44
N TRP A 7 29.61 -16.88 11.77
CA TRP A 7 29.08 -17.01 13.12
C TRP A 7 30.18 -17.33 14.13
N LEU A 8 31.07 -18.27 13.81
CA LEU A 8 32.20 -18.63 14.67
C LEU A 8 33.13 -17.44 14.92
N GLN A 9 33.45 -16.68 13.86
CA GLN A 9 34.34 -15.51 13.95
C GLN A 9 33.73 -14.37 14.78
N ASN A 10 32.43 -14.12 14.61
CA ASN A 10 31.73 -13.04 15.32
C ASN A 10 31.49 -13.35 16.80
N ASN A 11 31.22 -14.62 17.14
CA ASN A 11 30.88 -15.01 18.51
C ASN A 11 32.09 -15.45 19.34
N TYR A 12 33.18 -15.89 18.69
CA TYR A 12 34.39 -16.38 19.35
C TYR A 12 35.67 -15.78 18.75
N PRO A 13 35.84 -14.45 18.79
CA PRO A 13 36.96 -13.76 18.15
C PRO A 13 38.32 -14.01 18.83
N ASP A 14 38.33 -14.24 20.15
CA ASP A 14 39.54 -14.52 20.93
C ASP A 14 39.67 -16.02 21.21
N LYS A 15 40.50 -16.71 20.43
CA LYS A 15 40.63 -18.17 20.48
C LYS A 15 41.32 -18.69 21.74
N GLU A 16 42.16 -17.88 22.40
CA GLU A 16 42.94 -18.34 23.55
C GLU A 16 42.09 -18.52 24.81
N THR A 17 41.00 -17.76 24.94
CA THR A 17 40.14 -17.76 26.13
C THR A 17 38.95 -18.72 26.05
N VAL A 18 38.66 -19.26 24.86
CA VAL A 18 37.46 -20.08 24.62
C VAL A 18 37.63 -21.51 25.11
N THR A 19 36.81 -21.88 26.09
CA THR A 19 36.76 -23.25 26.64
C THR A 19 35.57 -24.07 26.13
N LYS A 20 34.53 -23.43 25.60
CA LYS A 20 33.35 -24.09 25.03
C LYS A 20 32.77 -23.30 23.87
N ILE A 21 32.41 -23.99 22.81
CA ILE A 21 31.60 -23.46 21.71
C ILE A 21 30.21 -24.07 21.86
N LYS A 22 29.21 -23.25 22.13
CA LYS A 22 27.82 -23.70 22.29
C LYS A 22 26.89 -22.74 21.60
N ARG A 23 25.97 -23.28 20.81
CA ARG A 23 24.86 -22.49 20.27
C ARG A 23 23.91 -22.07 21.41
N GLY A 24 23.67 -20.77 21.55
CA GLY A 24 22.66 -20.22 22.47
C GLY A 24 21.25 -20.67 22.08
N HIS A 25 20.37 -20.83 23.07
CA HIS A 25 18.99 -21.26 22.84
C HIS A 25 18.19 -20.18 22.08
N PHE A 26 17.69 -20.55 20.89
CA PHE A 26 16.68 -19.89 20.04
C PHE A 26 17.14 -18.70 19.17
N SER A 27 17.50 -18.96 17.90
CA SER A 27 16.96 -18.28 16.69
C SER A 27 17.77 -18.53 15.40
N GLU A 28 19.05 -18.92 15.48
CA GLU A 28 19.92 -19.02 14.30
C GLU A 28 20.13 -20.47 13.82
N ILE A 29 19.94 -20.71 12.52
CA ILE A 29 20.28 -21.95 11.82
C ILE A 29 21.63 -21.73 11.14
N LEU A 30 22.68 -22.42 11.59
CA LEU A 30 24.00 -22.42 10.95
C LEU A 30 23.93 -23.18 9.63
N GLU A 31 24.51 -22.61 8.58
CA GLU A 31 24.60 -23.23 7.26
C GLU A 31 26.01 -23.16 6.66
N GLY A 32 26.33 -24.15 5.83
CA GLY A 32 27.62 -24.25 5.14
C GLY A 32 28.68 -25.04 5.89
N GLU A 33 29.95 -24.71 5.62
CA GLU A 33 31.13 -25.34 6.23
C GLU A 33 31.53 -24.60 7.51
N LEU A 34 31.86 -25.36 8.57
CA LEU A 34 32.40 -24.85 9.82
C LEU A 34 33.78 -25.47 10.08
N ILE A 35 34.81 -24.63 10.10
CA ILE A 35 36.19 -24.99 10.39
C ILE A 35 36.57 -24.38 11.74
N ILE A 36 36.79 -25.24 12.72
CA ILE A 36 37.26 -24.89 14.07
C ILE A 36 38.75 -25.25 14.15
N GLU A 37 39.60 -24.23 14.11
CA GLU A 37 41.06 -24.42 14.07
C GLU A 37 41.77 -23.49 15.05
N ASN A 38 42.80 -24.03 15.72
CA ASN A 38 43.71 -23.32 16.64
C ASN A 38 43.03 -22.77 17.90
N PHE A 39 42.21 -23.59 18.56
CA PHE A 39 41.63 -23.27 19.87
C PHE A 39 42.34 -24.09 20.98
N PRO A 40 43.39 -23.55 21.63
CA PRO A 40 44.26 -24.33 22.53
C PRO A 40 43.54 -24.81 23.80
N ASN A 41 42.52 -24.08 24.27
CA ASN A 41 41.82 -24.34 25.53
C ASN A 41 40.40 -24.91 25.36
N LEU A 42 39.96 -25.19 24.12
CA LEU A 42 38.60 -25.62 23.82
C LEU A 42 38.34 -27.07 24.28
N GLN A 43 37.31 -27.25 25.11
CA GLN A 43 36.98 -28.53 25.75
C GLN A 43 35.66 -29.14 25.25
N GLU A 44 34.71 -28.35 24.77
CA GLU A 44 33.37 -28.79 24.39
C GLU A 44 32.84 -28.02 23.19
N ILE A 45 32.31 -28.74 22.20
CA ILE A 45 31.61 -28.19 21.04
C ILE A 45 30.19 -28.74 21.04
N ASP A 46 29.19 -27.86 21.04
CA ASP A 46 27.78 -28.17 20.79
C ASP A 46 27.22 -27.26 19.70
N VAL A 47 27.16 -27.81 18.49
CA VAL A 47 26.59 -27.18 17.29
C VAL A 47 25.30 -27.88 16.86
N SER A 48 24.64 -28.60 17.77
CA SER A 48 23.38 -29.28 17.47
C SER A 48 22.21 -28.31 17.25
N SER A 49 21.28 -28.66 16.36
CA SER A 49 20.10 -27.83 16.06
C SER A 49 18.76 -28.45 16.46
N PHE A 50 17.85 -27.65 17.02
CA PHE A 50 16.47 -28.09 17.32
C PHE A 50 15.57 -28.20 16.07
N ARG A 51 15.83 -27.38 15.04
CA ARG A 51 15.21 -27.46 13.70
C ARG A 51 16.33 -27.89 12.75
N LYS A 52 16.23 -29.04 12.05
CA LYS A 52 17.27 -29.61 11.16
C LYS A 52 18.28 -28.54 10.67
N GLY A 53 19.48 -28.51 11.24
CA GLY A 53 20.58 -27.61 10.91
C GLY A 53 21.13 -27.89 9.50
N LYS A 54 21.72 -26.88 8.87
CA LYS A 54 22.21 -26.91 7.49
C LYS A 54 23.74 -26.92 7.39
N LEU A 55 24.41 -27.29 8.48
CA LEU A 55 25.85 -27.48 8.45
C LEU A 55 26.17 -28.71 7.57
N THR A 56 26.91 -28.50 6.48
CA THR A 56 27.25 -29.56 5.51
C THR A 56 28.65 -30.12 5.74
N LYS A 57 29.57 -29.34 6.34
CA LYS A 57 30.92 -29.80 6.67
C LYS A 57 31.34 -29.29 8.04
N LEU A 58 31.97 -30.15 8.83
CA LEU A 58 32.57 -29.79 10.11
C LEU A 58 34.00 -30.31 10.16
N LYS A 59 34.97 -29.40 10.24
CA LYS A 59 36.38 -29.75 10.40
C LYS A 59 36.95 -29.16 11.67
N ILE A 60 37.68 -29.97 12.42
CA ILE A 60 38.27 -29.60 13.71
C ILE A 60 39.76 -29.92 13.69
N PHE A 61 40.61 -28.90 13.80
CA PHE A 61 42.07 -29.02 13.76
C PHE A 61 42.73 -28.31 14.95
N ASN A 62 43.82 -28.88 15.45
CA ASN A 62 44.67 -28.26 16.48
C ASN A 62 43.90 -27.74 17.72
N CYS A 63 42.99 -28.57 18.26
CA CYS A 63 42.20 -28.31 19.47
C CYS A 63 42.52 -29.36 20.56
N PRO A 64 43.69 -29.30 21.21
CA PRO A 64 44.25 -30.42 21.99
C PRO A 64 43.48 -30.78 23.26
N GLN A 65 42.61 -29.89 23.76
CA GLN A 65 41.83 -30.08 24.99
C GLN A 65 40.39 -30.59 24.75
N LEU A 66 40.00 -30.84 23.49
CA LEU A 66 38.62 -31.16 23.13
C LEU A 66 38.22 -32.56 23.61
N ARG A 67 37.14 -32.63 24.39
CA ARG A 67 36.64 -33.89 24.99
C ARG A 67 35.15 -34.18 24.75
N LYS A 68 34.38 -33.21 24.22
CA LYS A 68 32.95 -33.37 23.93
C LYS A 68 32.58 -32.72 22.60
N LEU A 69 31.85 -33.47 21.77
CA LEU A 69 31.32 -33.00 20.49
C LEU A 69 29.86 -33.43 20.31
N ASN A 70 28.97 -32.45 20.23
CA ASN A 70 27.59 -32.61 19.83
C ASN A 70 27.37 -31.85 18.51
N CYS A 71 27.05 -32.58 17.45
CA CYS A 71 26.81 -32.03 16.11
C CYS A 71 25.48 -32.54 15.53
N GLU A 72 24.59 -33.04 16.37
CA GLU A 72 23.33 -33.67 15.96
C GLU A 72 22.37 -32.72 15.22
N ASN A 73 21.47 -33.32 14.43
CA ASN A 73 20.47 -32.63 13.62
C ASN A 73 21.04 -31.70 12.53
N ASN A 74 22.33 -31.78 12.18
CA ASN A 74 22.90 -31.11 10.99
C ASN A 74 22.96 -32.05 9.77
N GLN A 75 23.12 -31.49 8.57
CA GLN A 75 23.21 -32.23 7.30
C GLN A 75 24.68 -32.51 6.89
N LEU A 76 25.50 -32.99 7.82
CA LEU A 76 26.93 -33.17 7.57
C LEU A 76 27.22 -34.23 6.51
N GLU A 77 27.85 -33.81 5.42
CA GLU A 77 28.46 -34.64 4.37
C GLU A 77 29.90 -35.03 4.74
N GLU A 78 30.60 -34.17 5.48
CA GLU A 78 32.01 -34.34 5.85
C GLU A 78 32.23 -33.99 7.33
N LEU A 79 32.90 -34.87 8.07
CA LEU A 79 33.33 -34.65 9.46
C LEU A 79 34.80 -35.05 9.61
N ASP A 80 35.68 -34.06 9.74
CA ASP A 80 37.12 -34.25 9.93
C ASP A 80 37.56 -33.76 11.32
N ILE A 81 38.34 -34.57 12.01
CA ILE A 81 38.79 -34.28 13.39
C ILE A 81 40.24 -34.75 13.50
N ASP A 82 41.17 -33.81 13.46
CA ASP A 82 42.61 -34.09 13.50
C ASP A 82 43.24 -33.65 14.84
N GLY A 83 44.22 -34.41 15.32
CA GLY A 83 44.93 -34.13 16.58
C GLY A 83 44.18 -34.40 17.89
N VAL A 84 42.95 -34.95 17.85
CA VAL A 84 42.17 -35.36 19.04
C VAL A 84 41.97 -36.88 19.01
N SER A 85 42.40 -37.61 20.06
CA SER A 85 42.26 -39.07 20.04
C SER A 85 40.77 -39.47 20.01
N LYS A 86 40.35 -40.28 19.03
CA LYS A 86 38.96 -40.78 18.92
C LYS A 86 38.43 -41.47 20.19
N LYS A 87 39.31 -41.90 21.11
CA LYS A 87 38.95 -42.48 22.42
C LYS A 87 38.45 -41.46 23.46
N GLN A 88 38.68 -40.15 23.26
CA GLN A 88 38.29 -39.11 24.22
C GLN A 88 36.93 -38.43 23.90
N LEU A 89 36.37 -38.66 22.70
CA LEU A 89 35.13 -38.01 22.23
C LEU A 89 33.89 -38.86 22.53
N GLN A 90 33.01 -38.40 23.44
CA GLN A 90 31.64 -38.92 23.55
C GLN A 90 30.73 -38.23 22.52
N LYS A 91 30.15 -39.01 21.58
CA LYS A 91 29.17 -38.56 20.59
C LYS A 91 27.76 -38.93 21.07
N VAL A 92 26.88 -37.95 21.24
CA VAL A 92 25.45 -38.19 21.51
C VAL A 92 24.81 -38.71 20.21
N LYS A 93 24.02 -39.78 20.29
CA LYS A 93 23.17 -40.32 19.22
C LYS A 93 21.73 -40.29 19.73
N ARG A 94 20.76 -39.85 18.91
CA ARG A 94 19.33 -40.13 19.13
C ARG A 94 19.11 -41.63 19.32
N ASP A 95 18.42 -42.00 20.39
CA ASP A 95 17.98 -43.38 20.63
C ASP A 95 17.07 -43.84 19.47
N LYS A 96 17.36 -45.03 18.95
CA LYS A 96 16.49 -45.72 17.99
C LYS A 96 15.11 -45.89 18.61
N THR A 97 14.04 -45.57 17.87
CA THR A 97 12.67 -45.72 18.37
C THR A 97 12.09 -47.02 17.81
N ASN A 98 11.79 -47.98 18.68
CA ASN A 98 11.15 -49.22 18.26
C ASN A 98 9.73 -48.91 17.72
N ALA A 99 9.46 -49.37 16.50
CA ALA A 99 8.22 -49.04 15.79
C ALA A 99 6.96 -49.54 16.53
N GLN A 100 7.01 -50.73 17.15
CA GLN A 100 5.90 -51.27 17.93
C GLN A 100 5.68 -50.52 19.24
N GLU A 101 6.74 -50.13 19.94
CA GLU A 101 6.63 -49.33 21.17
C GLU A 101 6.04 -47.95 20.89
N TRP A 102 6.47 -47.32 19.79
CA TRP A 102 5.87 -46.07 19.33
C TRP A 102 4.38 -46.25 19.02
N LEU A 103 3.99 -47.31 18.30
CA LEU A 103 2.59 -47.60 18.00
C LEU A 103 1.77 -47.86 19.26
N ASP A 104 2.31 -48.60 20.23
CA ASP A 104 1.67 -48.89 21.53
C ASP A 104 1.50 -47.64 22.39
N LYS A 105 2.42 -46.68 22.27
CA LYS A 105 2.37 -45.38 22.94
C LYS A 105 1.37 -44.42 22.28
N GLU A 106 1.50 -44.17 20.98
CA GLU A 106 0.68 -43.19 20.26
C GLU A 106 -0.75 -43.69 20.01
N TYR A 107 -0.92 -45.02 19.87
CA TYR A 107 -2.21 -45.66 19.66
C TYR A 107 -2.40 -46.79 20.68
N PRO A 108 -2.83 -46.50 21.92
CA PRO A 108 -3.00 -47.52 22.95
C PRO A 108 -3.96 -48.63 22.53
N LYS A 109 -3.62 -49.91 22.81
CA LYS A 109 -4.36 -51.11 22.36
C LYS A 109 -5.88 -51.06 22.62
N LYS A 110 -6.31 -50.41 23.72
CA LYS A 110 -7.74 -50.29 24.09
C LYS A 110 -8.56 -49.40 23.14
N GLN A 111 -7.91 -48.56 22.34
CA GLN A 111 -8.55 -47.56 21.46
C GLN A 111 -8.41 -47.88 19.97
N ARG A 112 -7.59 -48.87 19.60
CA ARG A 112 -7.27 -49.20 18.19
C ARG A 112 -8.44 -49.70 17.36
N SER A 113 -9.50 -50.18 18.00
CA SER A 113 -10.70 -50.66 17.31
C SER A 113 -11.42 -49.54 16.56
N GLU A 114 -11.33 -48.29 17.04
CA GLU A 114 -12.04 -47.12 16.50
C GLU A 114 -11.16 -46.26 15.56
N VAL A 115 -9.86 -46.57 15.46
CA VAL A 115 -8.91 -45.80 14.65
C VAL A 115 -9.05 -46.18 13.17
N THR A 116 -9.35 -45.18 12.34
CA THR A 116 -9.44 -45.33 10.88
C THR A 116 -8.22 -44.77 10.13
N GLU A 117 -7.36 -44.01 10.81
CA GLU A 117 -6.18 -43.37 10.23
C GLU A 117 -4.97 -43.43 11.18
N ILE A 118 -3.82 -43.85 10.66
CA ILE A 118 -2.54 -43.90 11.39
C ILE A 118 -1.54 -43.02 10.67
N TYR A 119 -0.80 -42.20 11.42
CA TYR A 119 0.16 -41.24 10.88
C TYR A 119 1.57 -41.58 11.36
N LEU A 120 2.40 -42.20 10.51
CA LEU A 120 3.80 -42.45 10.82
C LEU A 120 4.60 -41.16 10.61
N THR A 121 4.99 -40.50 11.69
CA THR A 121 5.66 -39.19 11.68
C THR A 121 7.06 -39.17 12.29
N GLU A 122 7.44 -40.17 13.08
CA GLU A 122 8.70 -40.22 13.84
C GLU A 122 9.89 -40.67 12.94
N PRO A 123 10.91 -39.81 12.69
CA PRO A 123 12.02 -40.14 11.81
C PRO A 123 12.88 -41.35 12.21
N SER A 124 12.95 -41.67 13.52
CA SER A 124 13.82 -42.75 14.04
C SER A 124 13.14 -44.11 14.20
N LEU A 125 11.95 -44.30 13.61
CA LEU A 125 11.24 -45.58 13.65
C LEU A 125 12.03 -46.69 12.94
N GLU A 126 12.25 -47.80 13.65
CA GLU A 126 12.80 -49.03 13.10
C GLU A 126 12.23 -50.27 13.80
N GLY A 127 12.30 -51.42 13.13
CA GLY A 127 11.84 -52.70 13.67
C GLY A 127 10.45 -53.10 13.18
N GLU A 128 9.80 -54.01 13.90
CA GLU A 128 8.49 -54.54 13.51
C GLU A 128 7.35 -53.59 13.89
N LEU A 129 6.35 -53.47 13.02
CA LEU A 129 5.13 -52.69 13.24
C LEU A 129 3.90 -53.56 12.94
N ASP A 130 3.25 -54.06 13.99
CA ASP A 130 2.07 -54.92 13.93
C ASP A 130 0.77 -54.08 13.94
N LEU A 131 0.04 -54.13 12.82
CA LEU A 131 -1.21 -53.41 12.64
C LEU A 131 -2.47 -54.28 12.80
N GLY A 132 -2.35 -55.55 13.20
CA GLY A 132 -3.46 -56.52 13.25
C GLY A 132 -4.49 -56.23 14.34
N SER A 133 -4.17 -55.32 15.25
CA SER A 133 -5.07 -54.84 16.30
C SER A 133 -6.01 -53.70 15.86
N PHE A 134 -5.84 -53.18 14.64
CA PHE A 134 -6.67 -52.13 14.06
C PHE A 134 -7.77 -52.71 13.15
N GLY A 135 -8.92 -52.02 13.05
CA GLY A 135 -9.93 -52.33 12.02
C GLY A 135 -11.05 -53.31 12.41
N ARG A 136 -11.43 -53.40 13.69
CA ARG A 136 -12.53 -54.32 14.12
C ARG A 136 -13.95 -53.76 14.04
N VAL A 137 -14.15 -52.46 13.76
CA VAL A 137 -15.45 -51.83 14.08
C VAL A 137 -16.39 -51.62 12.88
N TYR A 138 -15.92 -51.57 11.62
CA TYR A 138 -16.84 -51.40 10.49
C TYR A 138 -16.40 -52.17 9.23
N LEU A 139 -17.30 -53.05 8.73
CA LEU A 139 -17.09 -53.87 7.53
C LEU A 139 -16.89 -53.05 6.23
N SER A 140 -17.00 -51.72 6.24
CA SER A 140 -16.96 -50.87 5.03
C SER A 140 -15.83 -49.84 4.96
N THR A 141 -14.98 -49.69 5.99
CA THR A 141 -14.02 -48.58 6.07
C THR A 141 -12.57 -49.08 6.01
N TYR A 142 -11.75 -48.52 5.11
CA TYR A 142 -10.32 -48.82 5.05
C TYR A 142 -9.57 -48.16 6.21
N LEU A 143 -8.66 -48.89 6.86
CA LEU A 143 -7.62 -48.29 7.70
C LEU A 143 -6.61 -47.59 6.79
N LYS A 144 -6.48 -46.28 6.90
CA LYS A 144 -5.50 -45.52 6.13
C LYS A 144 -4.21 -45.35 6.91
N LEU A 145 -3.09 -45.76 6.34
CA LEU A 145 -1.77 -45.61 6.93
C LEU A 145 -0.99 -44.56 6.15
N TYR A 146 -0.82 -43.38 6.74
CA TYR A 146 -0.05 -42.29 6.15
C TYR A 146 1.41 -42.38 6.56
N ILE A 147 2.31 -42.45 5.57
CA ILE A 147 3.76 -42.49 5.81
C ILE A 147 4.37 -41.15 5.42
N TYR A 148 4.82 -40.38 6.42
CA TYR A 148 5.44 -39.08 6.18
C TYR A 148 6.86 -39.20 5.61
N PRO A 149 7.34 -38.21 4.82
CA PRO A 149 8.63 -38.30 4.13
C PRO A 149 9.85 -38.53 5.02
N GLN A 150 9.80 -38.08 6.28
CA GLN A 150 10.89 -38.30 7.24
C GLN A 150 11.03 -39.74 7.72
N VAL A 151 10.03 -40.60 7.48
CA VAL A 151 10.02 -41.99 7.93
C VAL A 151 10.65 -42.89 6.86
N ASP A 152 11.72 -43.57 7.25
CA ASP A 152 12.39 -44.58 6.43
C ASP A 152 11.65 -45.93 6.56
N GLU A 153 10.64 -46.14 5.70
CA GLU A 153 9.82 -47.35 5.70
C GLU A 153 10.62 -48.63 5.46
N THR A 154 11.82 -48.54 4.86
CA THR A 154 12.68 -49.71 4.63
C THR A 154 13.22 -50.30 5.93
N LYS A 155 13.19 -49.51 7.02
CA LYS A 155 13.56 -49.93 8.37
C LYS A 155 12.38 -50.47 9.17
N ILE A 156 11.17 -50.43 8.61
CA ILE A 156 9.94 -50.89 9.24
C ILE A 156 9.49 -52.19 8.58
N VAL A 157 9.31 -53.23 9.39
CA VAL A 157 8.75 -54.50 8.93
C VAL A 157 7.29 -54.56 9.33
N PHE A 158 6.38 -54.35 8.38
CA PHE A 158 4.94 -54.42 8.63
C PHE A 158 4.49 -55.87 8.88
N LYS A 159 3.76 -56.10 9.98
CA LYS A 159 3.20 -57.40 10.36
C LYS A 159 1.69 -57.32 10.53
N ASN A 160 1.00 -58.43 10.25
CA ASN A 160 -0.44 -58.62 10.48
C ASN A 160 -1.31 -57.47 9.94
N LEU A 161 -1.08 -57.04 8.70
CA LEU A 161 -1.86 -55.98 8.06
C LEU A 161 -3.36 -56.34 8.04
N PRO A 162 -4.27 -55.44 8.45
CA PRO A 162 -5.71 -55.66 8.30
C PRO A 162 -6.11 -55.88 6.84
N GLU A 163 -7.14 -56.70 6.59
CA GLU A 163 -7.61 -57.02 5.22
C GLU A 163 -8.00 -55.76 4.41
N LYS A 164 -8.46 -54.70 5.08
CA LYS A 164 -8.80 -53.41 4.46
C LYS A 164 -7.85 -52.31 4.90
N ILE A 165 -6.56 -52.45 4.56
CA ILE A 165 -5.58 -51.36 4.74
C ILE A 165 -5.30 -50.64 3.42
N MET A 166 -5.21 -49.31 3.49
CA MET A 166 -4.74 -48.46 2.39
C MET A 166 -3.49 -47.71 2.87
N ILE A 167 -2.34 -48.03 2.30
CA ILE A 167 -1.09 -47.31 2.59
C ILE A 167 -1.05 -46.08 1.68
N ILE A 168 -0.99 -44.89 2.29
CA ILE A 168 -1.01 -43.61 1.60
C ILE A 168 0.36 -42.95 1.79
N PRO A 169 1.25 -42.98 0.79
CA PRO A 169 2.50 -42.26 0.85
C PRO A 169 2.23 -40.76 0.82
N ILE A 170 2.84 -40.01 1.74
CA ILE A 170 2.83 -38.53 1.73
C ILE A 170 4.04 -38.00 0.94
N ASN A 171 5.12 -38.77 0.85
CA ASN A 171 6.23 -38.42 -0.03
C ASN A 171 5.79 -38.45 -1.50
N ALA A 172 5.97 -37.34 -2.21
CA ALA A 172 5.51 -37.20 -3.59
C ALA A 172 6.12 -38.23 -4.54
N GLN A 173 7.43 -38.47 -4.46
CA GLN A 173 8.07 -39.47 -5.31
C GLN A 173 7.57 -40.89 -5.05
N ARG A 174 7.36 -41.26 -3.78
CA ARG A 174 6.78 -42.56 -3.43
C ARG A 174 5.35 -42.69 -3.95
N TYR A 175 4.55 -41.63 -3.87
CA TYR A 175 3.21 -41.60 -4.46
C TYR A 175 3.25 -41.90 -5.97
N ILE A 176 4.15 -41.24 -6.70
CA ILE A 176 4.37 -41.51 -8.13
C ILE A 176 4.84 -42.95 -8.36
N ASN A 177 5.80 -43.44 -7.58
CA ASN A 177 6.29 -44.81 -7.73
C ASN A 177 5.22 -45.88 -7.45
N TYR A 178 4.28 -45.60 -6.54
CA TYR A 178 3.18 -46.52 -6.22
C TYR A 178 2.09 -46.51 -7.29
N HIS A 179 1.61 -45.32 -7.68
CA HIS A 179 0.49 -45.19 -8.64
C HIS A 179 0.92 -45.34 -10.11
N TYR A 180 2.19 -45.06 -10.42
CA TYR A 180 2.80 -45.18 -11.74
C TYR A 180 4.06 -46.06 -11.66
N PRO A 181 3.91 -47.37 -11.42
CA PRO A 181 5.03 -48.25 -11.03
C PRO A 181 5.98 -48.63 -12.16
N SER A 182 5.56 -48.52 -13.42
CA SER A 182 6.38 -48.93 -14.57
C SER A 182 6.66 -47.77 -15.52
N LYS A 183 7.84 -47.79 -16.16
CA LYS A 183 8.24 -46.82 -17.18
C LYS A 183 7.25 -46.74 -18.34
N GLN A 184 6.63 -47.86 -18.72
CA GLN A 184 5.62 -47.88 -19.79
C GLN A 184 4.34 -47.10 -19.40
N ILE A 185 3.90 -47.19 -18.14
CA ILE A 185 2.74 -46.43 -17.66
C ILE A 185 3.07 -44.94 -17.62
N ARG A 186 4.24 -44.57 -17.07
CA ARG A 186 4.73 -43.17 -17.04
C ARG A 186 4.86 -42.57 -18.43
N TYR A 187 5.43 -43.33 -19.37
CA TYR A 187 5.59 -42.91 -20.75
C TYR A 187 4.25 -42.65 -21.45
N LYS A 188 3.19 -43.39 -21.13
CA LYS A 188 1.85 -43.20 -21.73
C LYS A 188 1.03 -42.08 -21.08
N ALA A 189 1.46 -41.55 -19.94
CA ALA A 189 0.69 -40.55 -19.20
C ALA A 189 0.82 -39.17 -19.89
N GLU A 190 -0.30 -38.68 -20.43
CA GLU A 190 -0.37 -37.33 -21.00
C GLU A 190 -0.79 -36.27 -19.97
N LYS A 191 -1.44 -36.69 -18.88
CA LYS A 191 -1.89 -35.80 -17.81
C LYS A 191 -1.58 -36.40 -16.45
N LEU A 192 -1.11 -35.57 -15.52
CA LEU A 192 -0.85 -35.95 -14.14
C LEU A 192 -1.48 -34.92 -13.20
N ASP A 193 -2.56 -35.34 -12.53
CA ASP A 193 -3.23 -34.54 -11.48
C ASP A 193 -3.02 -35.20 -10.11
N ILE A 194 -2.23 -34.52 -9.28
CA ILE A 194 -1.93 -34.89 -7.89
C ILE A 194 -2.19 -33.70 -6.95
N ASN A 195 -3.12 -32.81 -7.29
CA ASN A 195 -3.45 -31.63 -6.49
C ASN A 195 -4.07 -31.98 -5.13
N TYR A 196 -3.84 -31.12 -4.13
CA TYR A 196 -4.45 -31.18 -2.79
C TYR A 196 -4.34 -32.55 -2.09
N ARG A 197 -3.26 -33.30 -2.36
CA ARG A 197 -3.00 -34.63 -1.79
C ARG A 197 -2.19 -34.58 -0.50
N ARG A 198 -1.78 -33.37 -0.06
CA ARG A 198 -0.86 -33.14 1.06
C ARG A 198 0.53 -33.73 0.82
N LEU A 199 0.93 -33.91 -0.43
CA LEU A 199 2.23 -34.49 -0.78
C LEU A 199 3.37 -33.56 -0.37
N GLU A 200 4.48 -34.15 0.05
CA GLU A 200 5.65 -33.43 0.56
C GLU A 200 6.94 -33.93 -0.11
N GLY A 201 7.95 -33.06 -0.16
CA GLY A 201 9.30 -33.39 -0.63
C GLY A 201 9.54 -33.15 -2.12
N ASN A 202 10.46 -33.92 -2.70
CA ASN A 202 10.88 -33.75 -4.10
C ASN A 202 10.02 -34.59 -5.05
N LEU A 203 9.80 -34.08 -6.26
CA LEU A 203 9.05 -34.75 -7.31
C LEU A 203 9.88 -34.80 -8.61
N ASP A 204 10.27 -36.01 -9.00
CA ASP A 204 10.98 -36.32 -10.23
C ASP A 204 10.04 -37.00 -11.23
N LEU A 205 9.78 -36.28 -12.33
CA LEU A 205 8.94 -36.72 -13.43
C LEU A 205 9.75 -36.93 -14.72
N SER A 206 11.06 -37.07 -14.64
CA SER A 206 11.93 -37.26 -15.82
C SER A 206 11.63 -38.53 -16.65
N ASP A 207 10.84 -39.47 -16.13
CA ASP A 207 10.35 -40.65 -16.87
C ASP A 207 9.00 -40.41 -17.60
N PHE A 208 8.38 -39.22 -17.47
CA PHE A 208 7.06 -38.88 -18.05
C PHE A 208 7.19 -38.13 -19.39
N ALA A 209 7.83 -38.75 -20.38
CA ALA A 209 8.22 -38.09 -21.63
C ALA A 209 7.06 -37.50 -22.49
N ASN A 210 5.85 -38.03 -22.36
CA ASN A 210 4.67 -37.56 -23.11
C ASN A 210 3.71 -36.72 -22.27
N LEU A 211 4.13 -36.26 -21.09
CA LEU A 211 3.29 -35.44 -20.22
C LEU A 211 3.04 -34.06 -20.84
N ARG A 212 1.77 -33.68 -20.94
CA ARG A 212 1.29 -32.40 -21.49
C ARG A 212 0.70 -31.51 -20.42
N GLU A 213 -0.01 -32.08 -19.44
CA GLU A 213 -0.60 -31.32 -18.33
C GLU A 213 -0.14 -31.87 -16.98
N LEU A 214 0.34 -30.98 -16.12
CA LEU A 214 0.81 -31.30 -14.77
C LEU A 214 0.12 -30.37 -13.76
N ASP A 215 -0.70 -30.93 -12.87
CA ASP A 215 -1.30 -30.22 -11.74
C ASP A 215 -0.89 -30.88 -10.42
N PHE A 216 -0.15 -30.13 -9.60
CA PHE A 216 0.23 -30.54 -8.24
C PHE A 216 0.03 -29.42 -7.21
N ARG A 217 -0.88 -28.49 -7.48
CA ARG A 217 -1.19 -27.38 -6.57
C ARG A 217 -1.65 -27.85 -5.18
N GLY A 218 -1.47 -26.99 -4.17
CA GLY A 218 -2.00 -27.23 -2.83
C GLY A 218 -1.34 -28.40 -2.10
N ASN A 219 -0.04 -28.57 -2.33
CA ASN A 219 0.79 -29.57 -1.68
C ASN A 219 1.91 -28.85 -0.90
N LYS A 220 2.98 -29.56 -0.54
CA LYS A 220 4.15 -29.03 0.18
C LYS A 220 5.43 -29.52 -0.49
N LEU A 221 5.42 -29.52 -1.82
CA LEU A 221 6.56 -29.94 -2.64
C LEU A 221 7.66 -28.90 -2.55
N THR A 222 8.90 -29.36 -2.42
CA THR A 222 10.09 -28.52 -2.28
C THR A 222 10.92 -28.41 -3.55
N SER A 223 10.74 -29.35 -4.49
CA SER A 223 11.37 -29.30 -5.81
C SER A 223 10.58 -30.10 -6.85
N LEU A 224 10.80 -29.73 -8.11
CA LEU A 224 10.27 -30.42 -9.29
C LEU A 224 11.41 -30.67 -10.29
N ASN A 225 11.53 -31.89 -10.81
CA ASN A 225 12.37 -32.23 -11.95
C ASN A 225 11.48 -32.66 -13.13
N VAL A 226 11.47 -31.83 -14.19
CA VAL A 226 10.74 -32.06 -15.44
C VAL A 226 11.65 -32.04 -16.68
N ASN A 227 12.96 -32.28 -16.51
CA ASN A 227 13.96 -32.07 -17.57
C ASN A 227 13.69 -32.83 -18.88
N ASN A 228 12.99 -33.97 -18.82
CA ASN A 228 12.62 -34.80 -19.98
C ASN A 228 11.14 -34.69 -20.38
N CYS A 229 10.36 -33.83 -19.74
CA CYS A 229 8.93 -33.62 -20.04
C CYS A 229 8.75 -32.59 -21.16
N LEU A 230 9.33 -32.87 -22.33
CA LEU A 230 9.48 -31.89 -23.43
C LEU A 230 8.15 -31.41 -24.02
N HIS A 231 7.06 -32.17 -23.83
CA HIS A 231 5.73 -31.87 -24.38
C HIS A 231 4.81 -31.15 -23.39
N LEU A 232 5.33 -30.66 -22.25
CA LEU A 232 4.52 -29.95 -21.27
C LEU A 232 3.95 -28.65 -21.84
N GLU A 233 2.62 -28.54 -21.79
CA GLU A 233 1.84 -27.39 -22.24
C GLU A 233 1.29 -26.58 -21.06
N LYS A 234 1.04 -27.23 -19.92
CA LYS A 234 0.46 -26.60 -18.73
C LYS A 234 1.05 -27.15 -17.44
N ILE A 235 1.46 -26.23 -16.55
CA ILE A 235 1.91 -26.54 -15.18
C ILE A 235 1.13 -25.68 -14.18
N GLU A 236 0.46 -26.33 -13.24
CA GLU A 236 -0.22 -25.72 -12.09
C GLU A 236 0.48 -26.20 -10.81
N CYS A 237 1.35 -25.37 -10.25
CA CYS A 237 2.18 -25.71 -9.11
C CYS A 237 2.03 -24.78 -7.91
N TYR A 238 0.99 -23.95 -7.92
CA TYR A 238 0.77 -22.96 -6.88
C TYR A 238 0.44 -23.57 -5.51
N ASN A 239 0.67 -22.80 -4.44
CA ASN A 239 0.49 -23.24 -3.06
C ASN A 239 1.33 -24.50 -2.75
N ASN A 240 2.64 -24.33 -2.84
CA ASN A 240 3.68 -25.33 -2.56
C ASN A 240 4.87 -24.66 -1.82
N GLN A 241 6.02 -25.34 -1.73
CA GLN A 241 7.23 -24.84 -1.05
C GLN A 241 8.44 -24.84 -1.99
N LEU A 242 8.20 -24.65 -3.29
CA LEU A 242 9.27 -24.62 -4.29
C LEU A 242 10.15 -23.40 -4.06
N THR A 243 11.48 -23.58 -4.06
CA THR A 243 12.44 -22.48 -3.96
C THR A 243 13.07 -22.10 -5.31
N ASN A 244 13.04 -23.03 -6.26
CA ASN A 244 13.51 -22.85 -7.62
C ASN A 244 12.61 -23.65 -8.56
N LEU A 245 12.46 -23.17 -9.79
CA LEU A 245 11.74 -23.87 -10.84
C LEU A 245 12.47 -23.71 -12.18
N ASP A 246 12.92 -24.84 -12.73
CA ASP A 246 13.52 -24.89 -14.06
C ASP A 246 12.58 -25.62 -15.02
N VAL A 247 12.09 -24.87 -16.00
CA VAL A 247 11.22 -25.36 -17.08
C VAL A 247 11.80 -24.99 -18.44
N ASN A 248 13.11 -24.75 -18.55
CA ASN A 248 13.76 -24.29 -19.78
C ASN A 248 13.47 -25.21 -20.99
N ASN A 249 13.43 -26.53 -20.74
CA ASN A 249 13.20 -27.54 -21.79
C ASN A 249 11.73 -27.69 -22.21
N CYS A 250 10.79 -26.97 -21.59
CA CYS A 250 9.35 -27.06 -21.85
C CYS A 250 8.92 -26.04 -22.93
N SER A 251 9.40 -26.16 -24.16
CA SER A 251 9.15 -25.18 -25.23
C SER A 251 7.68 -25.10 -25.69
N TYR A 252 6.87 -26.11 -25.41
CA TYR A 252 5.42 -26.12 -25.67
C TYR A 252 4.60 -25.47 -24.55
N LEU A 253 5.23 -24.98 -23.47
CA LEU A 253 4.52 -24.45 -22.31
C LEU A 253 3.74 -23.19 -22.69
N THR A 254 2.42 -23.24 -22.50
CA THR A 254 1.49 -22.13 -22.74
C THR A 254 1.01 -21.51 -21.43
N ARG A 255 1.00 -22.27 -20.34
CA ARG A 255 0.49 -21.83 -19.04
C ARG A 255 1.36 -22.31 -17.90
N LEU A 256 1.82 -21.35 -17.09
CA LEU A 256 2.56 -21.61 -15.85
C LEU A 256 1.96 -20.81 -14.69
N SER A 257 1.39 -21.51 -13.71
CA SER A 257 0.94 -20.92 -12.45
C SER A 257 1.80 -21.43 -11.31
N CYS A 258 2.65 -20.55 -10.76
CA CYS A 258 3.59 -20.89 -9.69
C CYS A 258 3.53 -19.93 -8.50
N ASN A 259 2.38 -19.27 -8.34
CA ASN A 259 2.10 -18.40 -7.20
C ASN A 259 2.08 -19.16 -5.86
N ASP A 260 2.18 -18.42 -4.75
CA ASP A 260 2.14 -18.98 -3.39
C ASP A 260 3.18 -20.11 -3.21
N ASN A 261 4.44 -19.76 -3.49
CA ASN A 261 5.61 -20.62 -3.32
C ASN A 261 6.71 -19.82 -2.62
N SER A 262 7.94 -20.33 -2.58
CA SER A 262 9.10 -19.63 -2.02
C SER A 262 10.18 -19.40 -3.08
N LEU A 263 9.78 -19.21 -4.35
CA LEU A 263 10.72 -19.12 -5.47
C LEU A 263 11.61 -17.89 -5.30
N THR A 264 12.93 -18.11 -5.34
CA THR A 264 13.94 -17.04 -5.42
C THR A 264 14.49 -16.90 -6.84
N ASN A 265 14.28 -17.91 -7.69
CA ASN A 265 14.69 -17.92 -9.08
C ASN A 265 13.76 -18.80 -9.93
N ILE A 266 13.63 -18.46 -11.21
CA ILE A 266 12.87 -19.21 -12.20
C ILE A 266 13.62 -19.22 -13.53
N THR A 267 13.72 -20.39 -14.15
CA THR A 267 14.23 -20.53 -15.51
C THR A 267 13.08 -20.91 -16.42
N LEU A 268 12.66 -19.95 -17.24
CA LEU A 268 11.56 -20.08 -18.20
C LEU A 268 12.05 -20.66 -19.54
N PRO A 269 11.16 -21.18 -20.41
CA PRO A 269 11.53 -21.73 -21.70
C PRO A 269 12.21 -20.70 -22.61
N THR A 270 13.33 -21.08 -23.22
CA THR A 270 14.05 -20.26 -24.21
C THR A 270 13.40 -20.32 -25.60
N GLU A 271 13.56 -19.27 -26.40
CA GLU A 271 12.83 -19.05 -27.67
C GLU A 271 12.91 -20.23 -28.67
N PRO A 272 11.80 -20.56 -29.37
CA PRO A 272 10.51 -19.87 -29.36
C PRO A 272 9.64 -20.24 -28.14
N THR A 273 9.08 -19.23 -27.47
CA THR A 273 8.16 -19.45 -26.34
C THR A 273 6.68 -19.29 -26.74
N ASN A 274 5.85 -20.26 -26.35
CA ASN A 274 4.39 -20.22 -26.51
C ASN A 274 3.67 -19.74 -25.25
N LEU A 275 4.40 -19.20 -24.26
CA LEU A 275 3.83 -18.84 -22.97
C LEU A 275 2.80 -17.72 -23.13
N GLU A 276 1.56 -18.01 -22.75
CA GLU A 276 0.42 -17.10 -22.81
C GLU A 276 -0.05 -16.67 -21.39
N TYR A 277 0.18 -17.50 -20.38
CA TYR A 277 -0.19 -17.24 -18.99
C TYR A 277 1.00 -17.46 -18.07
N LEU A 278 1.31 -16.46 -17.25
CA LEU A 278 2.37 -16.54 -16.25
C LEU A 278 1.91 -15.89 -14.93
N ASP A 279 1.84 -16.70 -13.87
CA ASP A 279 1.59 -16.21 -12.51
C ASP A 279 2.79 -16.50 -11.60
N LEU A 280 3.45 -15.42 -11.18
CA LEU A 280 4.62 -15.40 -10.29
C LEU A 280 4.29 -14.81 -8.91
N SER A 281 3.03 -14.49 -8.64
CA SER A 281 2.61 -13.76 -7.43
C SER A 281 2.97 -14.51 -6.14
N ASN A 282 3.13 -13.80 -5.01
CA ASN A 282 3.42 -14.41 -3.70
C ASN A 282 4.58 -15.43 -3.75
N ASN A 283 5.75 -14.97 -4.17
CA ASN A 283 7.00 -15.72 -4.12
C ASN A 283 8.04 -14.89 -3.35
N ASN A 284 9.34 -15.17 -3.51
CA ASN A 284 10.41 -14.44 -2.83
C ASN A 284 11.53 -14.04 -3.79
N PHE A 285 11.17 -13.56 -4.98
CA PHE A 285 12.16 -13.11 -5.97
C PHE A 285 12.96 -11.91 -5.43
N PRO A 286 14.30 -11.91 -5.60
CA PRO A 286 15.15 -10.79 -5.19
C PRO A 286 14.85 -9.53 -6.01
N ALA A 287 15.41 -8.40 -5.58
CA ALA A 287 15.23 -7.13 -6.26
C ALA A 287 15.73 -7.20 -7.72
N GLN A 288 14.81 -7.08 -8.67
CA GLN A 288 15.09 -7.08 -10.10
C GLN A 288 14.01 -6.33 -10.89
N ASP A 289 14.32 -5.95 -12.12
CA ASP A 289 13.36 -5.34 -13.03
C ASP A 289 12.66 -6.36 -13.94
N LEU A 290 11.75 -5.88 -14.78
CA LEU A 290 10.95 -6.73 -15.68
C LEU A 290 11.64 -7.03 -17.01
N SER A 291 12.94 -6.72 -17.18
CA SER A 291 13.66 -6.94 -18.44
C SER A 291 13.70 -8.43 -18.84
N PHE A 292 13.71 -9.35 -17.88
CA PHE A 292 13.66 -10.79 -18.14
C PHE A 292 12.38 -11.23 -18.88
N LEU A 293 11.31 -10.44 -18.82
CA LEU A 293 10.03 -10.76 -19.46
C LEU A 293 9.98 -10.36 -20.95
N VAL A 294 10.93 -9.56 -21.44
CA VAL A 294 10.94 -9.03 -22.82
C VAL A 294 10.81 -10.11 -23.91
N PRO A 295 11.43 -11.31 -23.80
CA PRO A 295 11.27 -12.35 -24.80
C PRO A 295 9.83 -12.88 -24.94
N TYR A 296 9.02 -12.87 -23.87
CA TYR A 296 7.71 -13.54 -23.80
C TYR A 296 6.58 -12.68 -24.40
N ALA A 297 6.73 -12.23 -25.64
CA ALA A 297 5.77 -11.35 -26.32
C ALA A 297 4.37 -11.97 -26.56
N ASN A 298 4.22 -13.29 -26.38
CA ASN A 298 2.97 -14.03 -26.50
C ASN A 298 2.08 -13.98 -25.25
N LEU A 299 2.60 -13.46 -24.13
CA LEU A 299 1.83 -13.36 -22.88
C LEU A 299 0.53 -12.58 -23.08
N LYS A 300 -0.53 -13.15 -22.51
CA LYS A 300 -1.90 -12.64 -22.46
C LYS A 300 -2.28 -12.20 -21.05
N GLU A 301 -1.82 -12.95 -20.06
CA GLU A 301 -2.08 -12.74 -18.64
C GLU A 301 -0.75 -12.82 -17.86
N LEU A 302 -0.47 -11.80 -17.05
CA LEU A 302 0.75 -11.69 -16.25
C LEU A 302 0.42 -11.23 -14.83
N TYR A 303 0.77 -12.04 -13.84
CA TYR A 303 0.53 -11.75 -12.42
C TYR A 303 1.85 -11.71 -11.65
N LEU A 304 2.13 -10.57 -11.03
CA LEU A 304 3.38 -10.25 -10.32
C LEU A 304 3.13 -9.83 -8.86
N GLY A 305 1.88 -9.81 -8.42
CA GLY A 305 1.45 -9.17 -7.18
C GLY A 305 1.95 -9.84 -5.90
N ASN A 306 1.84 -9.10 -4.79
CA ASN A 306 2.07 -9.59 -3.44
C ASN A 306 0.82 -9.35 -2.59
N TYR A 307 0.28 -10.37 -1.93
CA TYR A 307 -1.00 -10.32 -1.22
C TYR A 307 -0.96 -10.84 0.22
N ASP A 308 -0.03 -11.75 0.54
CA ASP A 308 0.08 -12.32 1.88
C ASP A 308 0.70 -11.32 2.86
N ARG A 309 -0.09 -10.85 3.83
CA ARG A 309 0.35 -9.85 4.80
C ARG A 309 1.41 -10.37 5.77
N ASP A 310 1.35 -11.65 6.12
CA ASP A 310 2.24 -12.22 7.12
C ASP A 310 3.59 -12.57 6.50
N GLU A 311 3.62 -12.97 5.24
CA GLU A 311 4.86 -13.11 4.47
C GLU A 311 5.49 -11.73 4.19
N ILE A 312 4.71 -10.73 3.78
CA ILE A 312 5.21 -9.35 3.58
C ILE A 312 5.87 -8.80 4.85
N LYS A 313 5.28 -9.01 6.04
CA LYS A 313 5.88 -8.61 7.33
C LYS A 313 7.20 -9.31 7.62
N GLN A 314 7.37 -10.53 7.14
CA GLN A 314 8.60 -11.31 7.26
C GLN A 314 9.61 -10.98 6.16
N ASN A 315 9.30 -10.01 5.30
CA ASN A 315 10.07 -9.67 4.11
C ASN A 315 10.25 -10.87 3.17
N ILE A 316 9.19 -11.66 3.02
CA ILE A 316 9.07 -12.77 2.07
C ILE A 316 8.02 -12.30 1.04
N TYR A 317 8.47 -11.74 -0.07
CA TYR A 317 7.61 -11.29 -1.16
C TYR A 317 8.47 -11.00 -2.39
N ASN A 318 7.83 -10.78 -3.55
CA ASN A 318 8.55 -10.45 -4.77
C ASN A 318 9.01 -9.00 -4.79
N HIS A 319 10.31 -8.78 -4.99
CA HIS A 319 10.91 -7.45 -5.09
C HIS A 319 11.01 -6.96 -6.55
N TRP A 320 9.88 -6.86 -7.26
CA TRP A 320 9.85 -6.27 -8.60
C TRP A 320 10.04 -4.75 -8.53
N THR A 321 11.01 -4.23 -9.29
CA THR A 321 11.42 -2.81 -9.30
C THR A 321 11.48 -2.25 -10.73
N GLY A 322 11.56 -0.93 -10.87
CA GLY A 322 11.81 -0.28 -12.16
C GLY A 322 10.55 -0.06 -13.00
N SER A 323 10.71 -0.18 -14.32
CA SER A 323 9.74 0.34 -15.30
C SER A 323 8.79 -0.70 -15.89
N LEU A 324 7.54 -0.31 -16.12
CA LEU A 324 6.58 -1.08 -16.91
C LEU A 324 6.88 -1.05 -18.43
N ASP A 325 7.80 -0.19 -18.89
CA ASP A 325 8.15 -0.06 -20.31
C ASP A 325 8.68 -1.37 -20.93
N TYR A 326 9.23 -2.27 -20.10
CA TYR A 326 9.68 -3.59 -20.54
C TYR A 326 8.54 -4.45 -21.12
N LEU A 327 7.29 -4.17 -20.77
CA LEU A 327 6.11 -4.88 -21.26
C LEU A 327 5.66 -4.40 -22.65
N SER A 328 6.23 -3.33 -23.18
CA SER A 328 5.76 -2.66 -24.41
C SER A 328 5.66 -3.55 -25.66
N GLY A 329 6.50 -4.59 -25.76
CA GLY A 329 6.48 -5.56 -26.85
C GLY A 329 5.34 -6.58 -26.80
N MET A 330 4.62 -6.70 -25.67
CA MET A 330 3.64 -7.76 -25.41
C MET A 330 2.26 -7.44 -26.02
N LYS A 331 2.15 -7.49 -27.34
CA LYS A 331 0.95 -7.10 -28.11
C LYS A 331 -0.33 -7.88 -27.80
N LYS A 332 -0.24 -8.98 -27.03
CA LYS A 332 -1.36 -9.84 -26.65
C LYS A 332 -1.76 -9.69 -25.18
N LEU A 333 -0.97 -8.97 -24.37
CA LEU A 333 -1.18 -8.83 -22.92
C LEU A 333 -2.45 -8.03 -22.66
N TRP A 334 -3.48 -8.66 -22.09
CA TRP A 334 -4.76 -8.02 -21.80
C TRP A 334 -5.07 -7.91 -20.31
N GLU A 335 -4.41 -8.72 -19.46
CA GLU A 335 -4.49 -8.64 -18.00
C GLU A 335 -3.07 -8.58 -17.38
N LEU A 336 -2.88 -7.62 -16.49
CA LEU A 336 -1.66 -7.41 -15.72
C LEU A 336 -2.01 -7.16 -14.26
N ASP A 337 -1.38 -7.89 -13.33
CA ASP A 337 -1.44 -7.57 -11.89
C ASP A 337 -0.05 -7.25 -11.35
N ILE A 338 0.08 -6.06 -10.75
CA ILE A 338 1.33 -5.51 -10.18
C ILE A 338 1.14 -5.04 -8.73
N SER A 339 0.14 -5.56 -8.04
CA SER A 339 -0.23 -5.14 -6.70
C SER A 339 0.91 -5.29 -5.69
N ASN A 340 1.14 -4.26 -4.89
CA ASN A 340 2.11 -4.22 -3.78
C ASN A 340 3.57 -4.46 -4.23
N THR A 341 3.92 -4.03 -5.45
CA THR A 341 5.27 -4.08 -6.03
C THR A 341 5.99 -2.73 -5.94
N ASP A 342 7.31 -2.70 -6.18
CA ASP A 342 8.11 -1.47 -6.22
C ASP A 342 8.34 -0.94 -7.64
N LEU A 343 7.46 -1.30 -8.57
CA LEU A 343 7.43 -0.71 -9.91
C LEU A 343 7.02 0.75 -9.79
N ASN A 344 7.82 1.64 -10.36
CA ASN A 344 7.73 3.07 -10.06
C ASN A 344 7.91 3.97 -11.29
N GLU A 345 8.03 3.37 -12.48
CA GLU A 345 8.12 4.09 -13.74
C GLU A 345 7.17 3.50 -14.76
N VAL A 346 6.50 4.37 -15.53
CA VAL A 346 5.66 3.96 -16.65
C VAL A 346 5.61 5.05 -17.71
N ASN A 347 5.79 4.67 -18.96
CA ASN A 347 5.34 5.47 -20.09
C ASN A 347 4.04 4.86 -20.63
N ILE A 348 2.91 5.51 -20.32
CA ILE A 348 1.57 5.01 -20.69
C ILE A 348 1.36 4.85 -22.20
N ASP A 349 2.14 5.56 -23.03
CA ASP A 349 2.07 5.42 -24.49
C ASP A 349 2.80 4.17 -25.00
N LYS A 350 3.71 3.60 -24.21
CA LYS A 350 4.41 2.36 -24.52
C LYS A 350 3.72 1.12 -23.96
N LEU A 351 2.75 1.25 -23.05
CA LEU A 351 2.00 0.10 -22.56
C LEU A 351 1.32 -0.64 -23.72
N PRO A 352 1.19 -1.98 -23.66
CA PRO A 352 0.52 -2.74 -24.70
C PRO A 352 -0.90 -2.24 -24.96
N GLN A 353 -1.23 -1.97 -26.24
CA GLN A 353 -2.58 -1.54 -26.61
C GLN A 353 -3.65 -2.61 -26.33
N SER A 354 -3.25 -3.87 -26.21
CA SER A 354 -4.12 -4.97 -25.83
C SER A 354 -4.56 -4.95 -24.36
N LEU A 355 -3.91 -4.15 -23.51
CA LEU A 355 -4.09 -4.15 -22.07
C LEU A 355 -5.46 -3.58 -21.69
N ARG A 356 -6.35 -4.45 -21.18
CA ARG A 356 -7.73 -4.10 -20.81
C ARG A 356 -7.90 -3.96 -19.31
N ARG A 357 -7.12 -4.72 -18.55
CA ARG A 357 -7.19 -4.77 -17.09
C ARG A 357 -5.78 -4.65 -16.52
N ILE A 358 -5.63 -3.70 -15.61
CA ILE A 358 -4.43 -3.52 -14.80
C ILE A 358 -4.90 -3.52 -13.35
N ASP A 359 -4.60 -4.59 -12.64
CA ASP A 359 -4.86 -4.69 -11.21
C ASP A 359 -3.65 -4.14 -10.46
N PHE A 360 -3.90 -3.19 -9.57
CA PHE A 360 -2.91 -2.60 -8.70
C PHE A 360 -3.54 -2.25 -7.36
N SER A 361 -2.84 -2.58 -6.27
CA SER A 361 -3.21 -2.25 -4.90
C SER A 361 -1.95 -1.95 -4.11
N ILE A 362 -2.07 -1.09 -3.10
CA ILE A 362 -1.00 -0.79 -2.13
C ILE A 362 -1.40 -1.18 -0.70
N GLU A 363 -2.60 -1.73 -0.51
CA GLU A 363 -3.22 -1.94 0.80
C GLU A 363 -2.50 -2.96 1.67
N LYS A 364 -1.78 -3.91 1.05
CA LYS A 364 -1.02 -4.93 1.77
C LYS A 364 0.39 -4.43 2.07
N ARG A 365 0.91 -3.49 1.29
CA ARG A 365 2.24 -2.90 1.43
C ARG A 365 2.23 -1.40 1.16
N LEU A 366 1.91 -0.62 2.19
CA LEU A 366 1.73 0.83 2.10
C LEU A 366 3.03 1.60 1.76
N SER A 367 4.18 0.96 1.89
CA SER A 367 5.51 1.52 1.58
C SER A 367 5.99 1.21 0.16
N CYS A 368 5.19 0.52 -0.66
CA CYS A 368 5.62 0.16 -2.01
C CYS A 368 5.64 1.37 -2.96
N LYS A 369 6.53 1.33 -3.96
CA LYS A 369 6.74 2.47 -4.87
C LYS A 369 5.66 2.64 -5.96
N LEU A 370 4.71 1.71 -6.05
CA LEU A 370 3.60 1.78 -7.00
C LEU A 370 2.81 3.10 -6.91
N VAL A 371 2.78 3.72 -5.72
CA VAL A 371 2.21 5.05 -5.47
C VAL A 371 2.71 6.14 -6.44
N GLU A 372 3.93 6.01 -6.95
CA GLU A 372 4.55 6.97 -7.88
C GLU A 372 3.88 6.97 -9.27
N ILE A 373 3.22 5.86 -9.67
CA ILE A 373 2.68 5.68 -11.03
C ILE A 373 1.16 5.44 -11.12
N ILE A 374 0.47 5.22 -10.00
CA ILE A 374 -0.97 4.93 -9.97
C ILE A 374 -1.81 5.95 -10.74
N SER A 375 -1.51 7.24 -10.62
CA SER A 375 -2.25 8.30 -11.33
C SER A 375 -2.16 8.15 -12.85
N GLN A 376 -1.00 7.72 -13.37
CA GLN A 376 -0.81 7.50 -14.80
C GLN A 376 -1.55 6.25 -15.28
N LEU A 377 -1.54 5.17 -14.47
CA LEU A 377 -2.29 3.95 -14.76
C LEU A 377 -3.81 4.19 -14.79
N LYS A 378 -4.33 5.07 -13.91
CA LYS A 378 -5.74 5.49 -13.93
C LYS A 378 -6.11 6.21 -15.23
N ILE A 379 -5.24 7.11 -15.73
CA ILE A 379 -5.44 7.81 -17.01
C ILE A 379 -5.53 6.81 -18.18
N HIS A 380 -4.64 5.82 -18.21
CA HIS A 380 -4.70 4.74 -19.20
C HIS A 380 -6.06 4.02 -19.18
N GLY A 381 -6.60 3.76 -17.98
CA GLY A 381 -7.91 3.12 -17.78
C GLY A 381 -9.11 3.91 -18.35
N HIS A 382 -8.98 5.22 -18.62
CA HIS A 382 -10.04 6.02 -19.26
C HIS A 382 -10.06 5.90 -20.79
N GLY A 383 -9.05 5.25 -21.37
CA GLY A 383 -8.91 5.06 -22.82
C GLY A 383 -8.53 6.35 -23.57
N LYS A 384 -8.32 6.21 -24.88
CA LYS A 384 -7.99 7.33 -25.78
C LYS A 384 -9.26 8.00 -26.31
N CYS A 385 -9.18 9.32 -26.48
CA CYS A 385 -10.22 10.10 -27.12
C CYS A 385 -10.38 9.70 -28.59
N GLN A 386 -11.62 9.46 -29.02
CA GLN A 386 -11.90 9.10 -30.41
C GLN A 386 -11.52 10.20 -31.42
N LYS A 387 -11.60 11.47 -31.01
CA LYS A 387 -11.31 12.63 -31.89
C LYS A 387 -9.81 12.87 -32.06
N CYS A 388 -9.06 12.99 -30.96
CA CYS A 388 -7.65 13.41 -31.02
C CYS A 388 -6.64 12.30 -30.68
N GLN A 389 -7.09 11.11 -30.30
CA GLN A 389 -6.25 9.96 -29.92
C GLN A 389 -5.33 10.20 -28.71
N GLN A 390 -5.49 11.30 -27.98
CA GLN A 390 -4.84 11.53 -26.69
C GLN A 390 -5.65 10.86 -25.56
N TRP A 391 -5.00 10.54 -24.45
CA TRP A 391 -5.66 9.93 -23.29
C TRP A 391 -6.77 10.82 -22.73
N ASN A 392 -7.91 10.21 -22.42
CA ASN A 392 -9.01 10.90 -21.75
C ASN A 392 -8.63 11.23 -20.31
N THR A 393 -8.99 12.43 -19.85
CA THR A 393 -8.74 12.85 -18.46
C THR A 393 -9.79 12.32 -17.49
N SER A 394 -10.96 11.90 -17.99
CA SER A 394 -11.93 11.09 -17.25
C SER A 394 -12.79 10.28 -18.22
N GLN A 395 -13.67 9.43 -17.69
CA GLN A 395 -14.53 8.57 -18.51
C GLN A 395 -15.31 9.39 -19.56
N SER A 396 -15.04 9.11 -20.84
CA SER A 396 -15.64 9.80 -22.00
C SER A 396 -15.36 11.30 -22.11
N TRP A 397 -14.33 11.83 -21.43
CA TRP A 397 -13.98 13.25 -21.49
C TRP A 397 -12.52 13.48 -21.93
N CYS A 398 -12.35 14.32 -22.95
CA CYS A 398 -11.05 14.70 -23.47
C CYS A 398 -10.79 16.19 -23.29
N GLN A 399 -10.08 16.55 -22.22
CA GLN A 399 -9.65 17.92 -21.95
C GLN A 399 -8.88 18.54 -23.14
N PRO A 400 -7.89 17.87 -23.78
CA PRO A 400 -7.18 18.46 -24.90
C PRO A 400 -8.04 18.83 -26.11
N CYS A 401 -9.11 18.07 -26.40
CA CYS A 401 -10.05 18.43 -27.46
C CYS A 401 -10.82 19.70 -27.09
N ALA A 402 -11.32 19.76 -25.85
CA ALA A 402 -12.11 20.88 -25.38
C ALA A 402 -11.28 22.19 -25.34
N ASP A 403 -10.02 22.10 -24.89
CA ASP A 403 -9.08 23.23 -24.89
C ASP A 403 -8.76 23.75 -26.30
N LYS A 404 -8.73 22.88 -27.32
CA LYS A 404 -8.45 23.27 -28.72
C LYS A 404 -9.68 23.84 -29.42
N GLU A 405 -10.83 23.19 -29.26
CA GLU A 405 -12.04 23.48 -30.03
C GLU A 405 -12.90 24.57 -29.38
N TRP A 406 -13.03 24.59 -28.05
CA TRP A 406 -14.09 25.36 -27.38
C TRP A 406 -13.58 26.63 -26.71
N LYS A 407 -12.27 26.76 -26.53
CA LYS A 407 -11.64 27.95 -25.93
C LYS A 407 -11.86 29.25 -26.72
N LYS A 408 -12.39 29.17 -27.94
CA LYS A 408 -12.76 30.30 -28.81
C LYS A 408 -14.26 30.62 -28.84
N ILE A 409 -15.07 29.84 -28.12
CA ILE A 409 -16.53 29.97 -28.08
C ILE A 409 -16.90 30.55 -26.72
N GLU A 410 -17.90 31.43 -26.68
CA GLU A 410 -18.34 32.09 -25.45
C GLU A 410 -19.87 32.03 -25.30
N GLY A 411 -20.35 32.28 -24.09
CA GLY A 411 -21.78 32.34 -23.80
C GLY A 411 -22.51 31.01 -23.98
N GLN A 412 -23.71 31.05 -24.55
CA GLN A 412 -24.61 29.89 -24.60
C GLN A 412 -24.08 28.75 -25.49
N GLU A 413 -23.44 29.04 -26.63
CA GLU A 413 -22.88 28.01 -27.50
C GLU A 413 -21.81 27.18 -26.78
N LEU A 414 -21.00 27.83 -25.93
CA LEU A 414 -19.99 27.16 -25.11
C LEU A 414 -20.65 26.17 -24.12
N VAL A 415 -21.75 26.59 -23.47
CA VAL A 415 -22.50 25.75 -22.53
C VAL A 415 -23.18 24.58 -23.21
N GLU A 416 -23.79 24.80 -24.36
CA GLU A 416 -24.46 23.74 -25.12
C GLU A 416 -23.46 22.65 -25.53
N LYS A 417 -22.29 23.03 -26.06
CA LYS A 417 -21.22 22.07 -26.39
C LYS A 417 -20.69 21.36 -25.15
N PHE A 418 -20.56 22.08 -24.04
CA PHE A 418 -20.16 21.50 -22.77
C PHE A 418 -21.13 20.41 -22.31
N ILE A 419 -22.42 20.72 -22.24
CA ILE A 419 -23.46 19.80 -21.77
C ILE A 419 -23.55 18.57 -22.68
N GLN A 420 -23.51 18.74 -24.01
CA GLN A 420 -23.54 17.63 -24.97
C GLN A 420 -22.43 16.58 -24.77
N GLN A 421 -21.30 16.98 -24.19
CA GLN A 421 -20.12 16.15 -24.02
C GLN A 421 -19.92 15.71 -22.55
N GLN A 422 -20.87 16.04 -21.68
CA GLN A 422 -20.77 15.85 -20.23
C GLN A 422 -21.91 14.98 -19.71
N PRO A 423 -21.74 13.64 -19.65
CA PRO A 423 -22.74 12.75 -19.09
C PRO A 423 -23.11 13.16 -17.67
N GLY A 424 -24.42 13.29 -17.39
CA GLY A 424 -24.97 13.60 -16.07
C GLY A 424 -24.92 15.07 -15.64
N ILE A 425 -24.70 16.02 -16.56
CA ILE A 425 -24.96 17.45 -16.33
C ILE A 425 -26.02 17.87 -17.33
N GLU A 426 -27.06 18.54 -16.85
CA GLU A 426 -28.20 18.95 -17.65
C GLU A 426 -28.31 20.48 -17.74
N TRP A 427 -28.90 20.97 -18.83
CA TRP A 427 -29.44 22.32 -18.85
C TRP A 427 -30.83 22.26 -18.24
N ILE A 428 -31.05 22.99 -17.15
CA ILE A 428 -32.31 22.99 -16.41
C ILE A 428 -32.98 24.35 -16.63
N PRO A 429 -34.14 24.41 -17.31
CA PRO A 429 -34.90 25.64 -17.48
C PRO A 429 -35.20 26.30 -16.13
N TYR A 430 -35.03 27.62 -16.04
CA TYR A 430 -35.20 28.34 -14.77
C TYR A 430 -36.63 28.23 -14.24
N GLU A 431 -37.60 28.11 -15.15
CA GLU A 431 -39.03 27.99 -14.85
C GLU A 431 -39.41 26.67 -14.17
N GLU A 432 -38.52 25.67 -14.16
CA GLU A 432 -38.73 24.43 -13.41
C GLU A 432 -38.47 24.57 -11.90
N PHE A 433 -37.91 25.71 -11.47
CA PHE A 433 -37.68 26.01 -10.07
C PHE A 433 -38.86 26.75 -9.45
N THR A 434 -39.39 26.21 -8.36
CA THR A 434 -40.46 26.83 -7.56
C THR A 434 -39.99 27.06 -6.13
N ASN A 435 -40.65 27.95 -5.39
CA ASN A 435 -40.28 28.31 -4.01
C ASN A 435 -38.79 28.69 -3.87
N ILE A 436 -38.33 29.59 -4.74
CA ILE A 436 -36.95 30.08 -4.71
C ILE A 436 -36.77 31.02 -3.51
N GLU A 437 -35.95 30.60 -2.55
CA GLU A 437 -35.67 31.34 -1.32
C GLU A 437 -34.18 31.67 -1.22
N TYR A 438 -33.86 32.90 -0.83
CA TYR A 438 -32.47 33.28 -0.57
C TYR A 438 -31.95 32.58 0.69
N LEU A 439 -30.79 31.92 0.57
CA LEU A 439 -30.16 31.20 1.67
C LEU A 439 -28.94 31.93 2.24
N ALA A 440 -28.02 32.34 1.37
CA ALA A 440 -26.75 32.94 1.79
C ALA A 440 -26.07 33.70 0.65
N GLU A 441 -25.13 34.56 1.01
CA GLU A 441 -24.23 35.24 0.08
C GLU A 441 -22.79 34.98 0.52
N GLY A 442 -21.99 34.47 -0.40
CA GLY A 442 -20.54 34.33 -0.25
C GLY A 442 -19.79 35.41 -1.02
N GLY A 443 -18.47 35.30 -1.10
CA GLY A 443 -17.64 36.28 -1.81
C GLY A 443 -17.97 36.45 -3.30
N PHE A 444 -18.47 35.40 -3.96
CA PHE A 444 -18.68 35.39 -5.43
C PHE A 444 -20.00 34.82 -5.89
N SER A 445 -20.85 34.39 -4.97
CA SER A 445 -22.09 33.75 -5.33
C SER A 445 -23.18 34.02 -4.33
N LYS A 446 -24.39 34.19 -4.85
CA LYS A 446 -25.62 34.15 -4.07
C LYS A 446 -26.19 32.74 -4.15
N ILE A 447 -26.57 32.22 -3.00
CA ILE A 447 -27.07 30.88 -2.82
C ILE A 447 -28.56 30.97 -2.55
N TYR A 448 -29.34 30.25 -3.34
CA TYR A 448 -30.78 30.10 -3.17
C TYR A 448 -31.13 28.62 -3.01
N THR A 449 -32.22 28.34 -2.31
CA THR A 449 -32.88 27.03 -2.32
C THR A 449 -34.10 27.08 -3.21
N ALA A 450 -34.45 25.98 -3.87
CA ALA A 450 -35.73 25.85 -4.56
C ALA A 450 -36.18 24.39 -4.61
N ASN A 451 -37.45 24.20 -4.95
CA ASN A 451 -37.99 22.92 -5.37
C ASN A 451 -37.77 22.75 -6.88
N TRP A 452 -37.31 21.57 -7.30
CA TRP A 452 -37.12 21.20 -8.70
C TRP A 452 -37.96 19.96 -9.05
N GLY A 453 -38.83 20.08 -10.06
CA GLY A 453 -39.73 19.03 -10.55
C GLY A 453 -41.20 19.48 -10.62
N VAL A 454 -41.94 18.97 -11.60
CA VAL A 454 -43.33 19.40 -11.92
C VAL A 454 -44.33 18.27 -11.64
N ASP A 455 -44.66 17.99 -10.38
CA ASP A 455 -45.97 17.44 -9.95
C ASP A 455 -46.00 17.23 -8.43
N GLU A 456 -47.16 17.39 -7.77
CA GLU A 456 -47.36 17.04 -6.35
C GLU A 456 -47.22 15.52 -6.06
N ARG A 457 -46.91 14.72 -7.08
CA ARG A 457 -46.87 13.24 -7.05
C ARG A 457 -45.48 12.64 -7.26
N LEU A 458 -44.46 13.46 -7.53
CA LEU A 458 -43.05 13.06 -7.61
C LEU A 458 -42.30 13.81 -6.51
N ASP A 459 -41.46 13.12 -5.73
CA ASP A 459 -40.67 13.68 -4.62
C ASP A 459 -40.13 15.08 -4.96
N ASN A 460 -40.72 16.12 -4.36
CA ASN A 460 -40.24 17.51 -4.44
C ASN A 460 -38.75 17.53 -4.03
N ARG A 461 -37.84 17.57 -5.00
CA ARG A 461 -36.41 17.58 -4.74
C ARG A 461 -35.99 19.00 -4.42
N ILE A 462 -35.56 19.23 -3.18
CA ILE A 462 -34.94 20.50 -2.79
C ILE A 462 -33.53 20.56 -3.40
N VAL A 463 -33.24 21.64 -4.13
CA VAL A 463 -31.96 21.92 -4.76
C VAL A 463 -31.37 23.25 -4.28
N VAL A 464 -30.07 23.41 -4.52
CA VAL A 464 -29.36 24.67 -4.32
C VAL A 464 -29.06 25.29 -5.68
N LEU A 465 -29.44 26.55 -5.85
CA LEU A 465 -29.10 27.38 -7.00
C LEU A 465 -27.99 28.31 -6.59
N LYS A 466 -26.77 28.01 -7.05
CA LYS A 466 -25.61 28.85 -6.81
C LYS A 466 -25.46 29.82 -7.97
N SER A 467 -25.94 31.05 -7.79
CA SER A 467 -25.80 32.14 -8.73
C SER A 467 -24.40 32.73 -8.63
N LEU A 468 -23.59 32.60 -9.68
CA LEU A 468 -22.28 33.25 -9.71
C LEU A 468 -22.41 34.73 -10.11
N ASN A 469 -21.81 35.60 -9.31
CA ASN A 469 -21.86 37.04 -9.54
C ASN A 469 -21.16 37.41 -10.86
N ASN A 470 -21.77 38.30 -11.65
CA ASN A 470 -21.23 38.82 -12.91
C ASN A 470 -20.85 37.73 -13.93
N SER A 471 -21.62 36.63 -13.96
CA SER A 471 -21.35 35.49 -14.83
C SER A 471 -22.03 35.61 -16.19
N GLN A 472 -22.50 36.80 -16.60
CA GLN A 472 -23.18 36.96 -17.89
C GLN A 472 -22.29 36.56 -19.09
N ASN A 473 -20.97 36.74 -18.95
CA ASN A 473 -19.96 36.32 -19.90
C ASN A 473 -19.14 35.16 -19.31
N ILE A 474 -19.63 33.93 -19.51
CA ILE A 474 -18.92 32.73 -19.08
C ILE A 474 -17.82 32.35 -20.08
N GLY A 475 -16.68 31.95 -19.52
CA GLY A 475 -15.56 31.38 -20.26
C GLY A 475 -15.25 29.96 -19.81
N TRP A 476 -14.19 29.39 -20.39
CA TRP A 476 -13.70 28.04 -20.08
C TRP A 476 -13.52 27.78 -18.59
N ASP A 477 -13.05 28.77 -17.84
CA ASP A 477 -12.74 28.60 -16.42
C ASP A 477 -13.98 28.37 -15.54
N PHE A 478 -15.16 28.85 -15.95
CA PHE A 478 -16.43 28.55 -15.30
C PHE A 478 -16.81 27.08 -15.49
N LEU A 479 -16.72 26.58 -16.71
CA LEU A 479 -17.00 25.18 -17.01
C LEU A 479 -16.02 24.23 -16.30
N GLN A 480 -14.77 24.66 -16.12
CA GLN A 480 -13.78 23.91 -15.37
C GLN A 480 -14.21 23.70 -13.91
N GLU A 481 -14.89 24.65 -13.27
CA GLU A 481 -15.45 24.47 -11.92
C GLU A 481 -16.45 23.30 -11.90
N ILE A 482 -17.38 23.28 -12.85
CA ILE A 482 -18.40 22.23 -12.96
C ILE A 482 -17.77 20.87 -13.23
N ILE A 483 -16.75 20.79 -14.10
CA ILE A 483 -15.97 19.57 -14.31
C ILE A 483 -15.30 19.14 -13.00
N ASN A 484 -14.68 20.08 -12.28
CA ASN A 484 -13.97 19.79 -11.04
C ASN A 484 -14.92 19.30 -9.93
N THR A 485 -16.20 19.69 -9.94
CA THR A 485 -17.19 19.06 -9.03
C THR A 485 -17.38 17.57 -9.31
N LYS A 486 -17.25 17.13 -10.58
CA LYS A 486 -17.30 15.71 -10.95
C LYS A 486 -16.02 14.95 -10.59
N VAL A 487 -14.88 15.60 -10.42
CA VAL A 487 -13.62 14.94 -10.02
C VAL A 487 -13.81 14.17 -8.71
N VAL A 488 -14.70 14.64 -7.86
CA VAL A 488 -14.97 14.06 -6.55
C VAL A 488 -16.20 13.13 -6.58
N LYS A 489 -16.37 12.32 -7.65
CA LYS A 489 -17.47 11.33 -7.73
C LYS A 489 -17.53 10.51 -6.44
N SER A 490 -18.73 10.38 -5.87
CA SER A 490 -19.07 9.76 -4.56
C SER A 490 -18.59 10.46 -3.28
N SER A 491 -17.80 11.53 -3.34
CA SER A 491 -17.30 12.26 -2.15
C SER A 491 -17.31 13.78 -2.23
N GLY A 492 -17.89 14.36 -3.29
CA GLY A 492 -18.23 15.77 -3.43
C GLY A 492 -19.74 15.98 -3.49
N VAL A 493 -20.16 17.25 -3.47
CA VAL A 493 -21.58 17.59 -3.63
C VAL A 493 -22.04 17.29 -5.05
N VAL A 494 -23.19 16.63 -5.18
CA VAL A 494 -23.76 16.28 -6.48
C VAL A 494 -24.17 17.54 -7.22
N CYS A 495 -23.61 17.74 -8.41
CA CYS A 495 -24.04 18.74 -9.38
C CYS A 495 -24.99 18.09 -10.38
N TYR A 496 -26.20 18.65 -10.50
CA TYR A 496 -27.22 18.18 -11.44
C TYR A 496 -27.08 18.87 -12.80
N GLY A 497 -26.69 20.13 -12.82
CA GLY A 497 -26.83 20.91 -14.03
C GLY A 497 -26.49 22.37 -13.91
N LEU A 498 -26.79 23.08 -14.99
CA LEU A 498 -26.70 24.51 -15.13
C LEU A 498 -28.07 25.10 -15.45
N SER A 499 -28.27 26.33 -15.01
CA SER A 499 -29.39 27.16 -15.44
C SER A 499 -28.91 28.60 -15.61
N GLN A 500 -29.80 29.49 -16.05
CA GLN A 500 -29.52 30.92 -16.12
C GLN A 500 -30.71 31.69 -15.59
N ASP A 501 -30.43 32.62 -14.68
CA ASP A 501 -31.44 33.54 -14.17
C ASP A 501 -31.91 34.47 -15.31
N PRO A 502 -33.20 34.47 -15.67
CA PRO A 502 -33.71 35.25 -16.78
C PRO A 502 -33.62 36.77 -16.54
N ALA A 503 -33.61 37.23 -15.28
CA ALA A 503 -33.55 38.62 -14.88
C ALA A 503 -32.10 39.13 -14.81
N THR A 504 -31.22 38.41 -14.10
CA THR A 504 -29.83 38.86 -13.90
C THR A 504 -28.88 38.42 -15.00
N LYS A 505 -29.28 37.43 -15.81
CA LYS A 505 -28.47 36.72 -16.81
C LYS A 505 -27.25 35.99 -16.23
N ASN A 506 -27.15 35.90 -14.89
CA ASN A 506 -26.13 35.10 -14.24
C ASN A 506 -26.41 33.62 -14.43
N TYR A 507 -25.36 32.83 -14.65
CA TYR A 507 -25.44 31.39 -14.64
C TYR A 507 -25.53 30.85 -13.21
N LEU A 508 -26.28 29.76 -13.10
CA LEU A 508 -26.59 29.07 -11.86
C LEU A 508 -26.00 27.67 -11.94
N ILE A 509 -25.24 27.26 -10.91
CA ILE A 509 -24.86 25.86 -10.71
C ILE A 509 -25.91 25.20 -9.83
N ILE A 510 -26.51 24.11 -10.32
CA ILE A 510 -27.62 23.42 -9.64
C ILE A 510 -27.06 22.22 -8.89
N ASN A 511 -27.02 22.32 -7.57
CA ASN A 511 -26.44 21.31 -6.69
C ASN A 511 -27.51 20.65 -5.82
N LYS A 512 -27.22 19.45 -5.33
CA LYS A 512 -27.99 18.82 -4.27
C LYS A 512 -27.97 19.70 -3.01
N TYR A 513 -29.15 19.92 -2.41
CA TYR A 513 -29.25 20.56 -1.11
C TYR A 513 -28.67 19.66 -0.01
N MET A 514 -27.86 20.27 0.86
CA MET A 514 -27.15 19.62 1.96
C MET A 514 -27.71 20.17 3.27
N GLU A 515 -28.58 19.38 3.91
CA GLU A 515 -29.43 19.81 5.02
C GLU A 515 -28.66 20.22 6.29
N GLY A 516 -27.42 19.76 6.44
CA GLY A 516 -26.54 20.15 7.56
C GLY A 516 -25.79 21.46 7.33
N GLY A 517 -25.93 22.11 6.17
CA GLY A 517 -25.20 23.34 5.86
C GLY A 517 -23.67 23.15 5.86
N ASN A 518 -22.93 24.25 6.00
CA ASN A 518 -21.47 24.17 6.08
C ASN A 518 -20.98 23.68 7.45
N LEU A 519 -19.75 23.15 7.53
CA LEU A 519 -19.22 22.51 8.72
C LEU A 519 -19.19 23.43 9.92
N ARG A 520 -18.91 24.72 9.72
CA ARG A 520 -18.90 25.69 10.81
C ARG A 520 -20.29 25.91 11.39
N GLN A 521 -21.28 26.13 10.54
CA GLN A 521 -22.68 26.25 10.96
C GLN A 521 -23.17 24.96 11.63
N TYR A 522 -22.77 23.81 11.08
CA TYR A 522 -23.12 22.51 11.63
C TYR A 522 -22.59 22.33 13.06
N LEU A 523 -21.33 22.72 13.32
CA LEU A 523 -20.73 22.71 14.66
C LEU A 523 -21.33 23.72 15.64
N GLN A 524 -21.90 24.82 15.13
CA GLN A 524 -22.59 25.83 15.93
C GLN A 524 -24.01 25.41 16.34
N SER A 525 -24.62 24.47 15.62
CA SER A 525 -26.00 24.04 15.89
C SER A 525 -26.11 23.26 17.21
N GLU A 526 -27.11 23.59 18.03
CA GLU A 526 -27.32 22.93 19.33
C GLU A 526 -27.93 21.52 19.20
N ASN A 527 -28.52 21.20 18.04
CA ASN A 527 -29.33 20.00 17.82
C ASN A 527 -28.51 18.73 17.51
N ASP A 528 -27.23 18.84 17.15
CA ASP A 528 -26.39 17.71 16.70
C ASP A 528 -24.98 17.74 17.34
N LYS A 529 -24.90 17.57 18.66
CA LYS A 529 -23.61 17.40 19.36
C LYS A 529 -22.93 16.09 18.93
N LEU A 530 -22.00 16.21 17.98
CA LEU A 530 -21.31 15.06 17.36
C LEU A 530 -20.45 14.28 18.35
N SER A 531 -20.64 12.96 18.38
CA SER A 531 -19.70 12.05 19.04
C SER A 531 -18.32 12.03 18.36
N LEU A 532 -17.32 11.53 19.08
CA LEU A 532 -15.95 11.33 18.58
C LEU A 532 -15.97 10.49 17.29
N GLU A 533 -16.70 9.38 17.30
CA GLU A 533 -16.90 8.49 16.14
C GLU A 533 -17.41 9.27 14.92
N ASN A 534 -18.46 10.08 15.11
CA ASN A 534 -19.05 10.86 14.04
C ASN A 534 -18.07 11.89 13.47
N LYS A 535 -17.28 12.54 14.32
CA LYS A 535 -16.24 13.49 13.88
C LYS A 535 -15.13 12.78 13.10
N PHE A 536 -14.68 11.61 13.53
CA PHE A 536 -13.71 10.81 12.76
C PHE A 536 -14.24 10.39 11.40
N ARG A 537 -15.49 9.92 11.35
CA ARG A 537 -16.14 9.56 10.08
C ARG A 537 -16.18 10.75 9.13
N ARG A 538 -16.53 11.94 9.62
CA ARG A 538 -16.54 13.18 8.82
C ARG A 538 -15.13 13.57 8.36
N LEU A 539 -14.14 13.52 9.25
CA LEU A 539 -12.73 13.77 8.92
C LEU A 539 -12.25 12.84 7.79
N TRP A 540 -12.61 11.55 7.84
CA TRP A 540 -12.30 10.59 6.78
C TRP A 540 -12.91 10.99 5.44
N PHE A 541 -14.20 11.36 5.40
CA PHE A 541 -14.83 11.83 4.16
C PHE A 541 -14.14 13.08 3.59
N ILE A 542 -13.73 14.01 4.46
CA ILE A 542 -12.97 15.21 4.06
C ILE A 542 -11.61 14.82 3.48
N ALA A 543 -10.87 13.91 4.12
CA ALA A 543 -9.57 13.45 3.64
C ALA A 543 -9.68 12.70 2.30
N MET A 544 -10.66 11.81 2.16
CA MET A 544 -10.98 11.12 0.91
C MET A 544 -11.34 12.11 -0.21
N GLY A 545 -12.16 13.11 0.09
CA GLY A 545 -12.50 14.18 -0.85
C GLY A 545 -11.24 14.93 -1.34
N LEU A 546 -10.35 15.29 -0.41
CA LEU A 546 -9.11 15.98 -0.72
C LEU A 546 -8.16 15.13 -1.57
N ASN A 547 -8.02 13.84 -1.24
CA ASN A 547 -7.19 12.92 -2.03
C ASN A 547 -7.68 12.83 -3.48
N LYS A 548 -8.99 12.71 -3.70
CA LYS A 548 -9.54 12.68 -5.07
C LYS A 548 -9.25 13.97 -5.85
N ILE A 549 -9.30 15.12 -5.19
CA ILE A 549 -8.93 16.41 -5.81
C ILE A 549 -7.44 16.39 -6.20
N HIS A 550 -6.56 16.01 -5.28
CA HIS A 550 -5.12 16.01 -5.50
C HIS A 550 -4.66 14.96 -6.53
N GLN A 551 -5.32 13.81 -6.63
CA GLN A 551 -5.04 12.79 -7.66
C GLN A 551 -5.30 13.30 -9.08
N GLN A 552 -6.13 14.33 -9.26
CA GLN A 552 -6.32 15.00 -10.55
C GLN A 552 -5.37 16.19 -10.77
N ASN A 553 -4.32 16.31 -9.95
CA ASN A 553 -3.39 17.45 -9.93
C ASN A 553 -4.08 18.80 -9.70
N LEU A 554 -5.25 18.79 -9.05
CA LEU A 554 -5.96 20.00 -8.66
C LEU A 554 -5.53 20.45 -7.26
N ILE A 555 -5.71 21.75 -7.01
CA ILE A 555 -5.49 22.41 -5.72
C ILE A 555 -6.77 23.18 -5.41
N HIS A 556 -7.31 23.03 -4.20
CA HIS A 556 -8.55 23.71 -3.81
C HIS A 556 -8.33 25.21 -3.58
N ARG A 557 -7.22 25.59 -2.92
CA ARG A 557 -6.76 26.96 -2.62
C ARG A 557 -7.62 27.79 -1.66
N ASP A 558 -8.87 27.42 -1.47
CA ASP A 558 -9.80 28.05 -0.51
C ASP A 558 -10.45 26.97 0.37
N PHE A 559 -9.62 26.08 0.91
CA PHE A 559 -10.11 24.95 1.67
C PHE A 559 -10.33 25.35 3.13
N HIS A 560 -11.59 25.40 3.57
CA HIS A 560 -11.95 25.75 4.96
C HIS A 560 -13.29 25.12 5.34
N SER A 561 -13.67 25.19 6.62
CA SER A 561 -14.93 24.60 7.12
C SER A 561 -16.20 25.18 6.48
N GLY A 562 -16.14 26.43 6.00
CA GLY A 562 -17.21 27.04 5.19
C GLY A 562 -17.43 26.38 3.82
N ASN A 563 -16.40 25.75 3.25
CA ASN A 563 -16.45 25.01 1.97
C ASN A 563 -16.57 23.49 2.17
N ILE A 564 -17.01 23.05 3.35
CA ILE A 564 -17.35 21.67 3.65
C ILE A 564 -18.84 21.60 3.99
N LEU A 565 -19.63 20.95 3.15
CA LEU A 565 -21.07 20.79 3.35
C LEU A 565 -21.40 19.45 4.00
N ASN A 566 -22.42 19.44 4.86
CA ASN A 566 -22.77 18.29 5.68
C ASN A 566 -24.17 17.78 5.35
N ASN A 567 -24.32 16.47 5.35
CA ASN A 567 -25.62 15.82 5.54
C ASN A 567 -25.62 15.11 6.90
N GLN A 568 -26.69 14.36 7.21
CA GLN A 568 -26.81 13.60 8.46
C GLN A 568 -25.61 12.70 8.80
N ARG A 569 -24.84 12.21 7.82
CA ARG A 569 -23.82 11.17 8.02
C ARG A 569 -22.41 11.51 7.54
N SER A 570 -22.26 12.49 6.66
CA SER A 570 -21.08 12.68 5.85
C SER A 570 -20.81 14.16 5.59
N SER A 571 -19.55 14.46 5.26
CA SER A 571 -19.06 15.80 4.97
C SER A 571 -18.42 15.79 3.58
N TYR A 572 -18.71 16.81 2.77
CA TYR A 572 -18.35 16.86 1.36
C TYR A 572 -17.68 18.19 1.05
N ILE A 573 -16.58 18.13 0.30
CA ILE A 573 -15.89 19.33 -0.17
C ILE A 573 -16.71 19.95 -1.30
N THR A 574 -16.83 21.28 -1.29
CA THR A 574 -17.49 22.06 -2.35
C THR A 574 -16.56 23.19 -2.84
N ASP A 575 -17.04 24.02 -3.77
CA ASP A 575 -16.36 25.25 -4.22
C ASP A 575 -14.97 25.03 -4.86
N LEU A 576 -14.82 23.91 -5.58
CA LEU A 576 -13.59 23.52 -6.23
C LEU A 576 -13.28 24.34 -7.47
N GLY A 577 -12.22 25.15 -7.41
CA GLY A 577 -11.70 25.87 -8.57
C GLY A 577 -12.21 27.31 -8.70
N LEU A 578 -13.10 27.77 -7.82
CA LEU A 578 -13.54 29.18 -7.76
C LEU A 578 -12.40 30.14 -7.43
N SER A 579 -11.48 29.72 -6.57
CA SER A 579 -10.26 30.45 -6.24
C SER A 579 -9.36 30.70 -7.45
N ARG A 580 -9.40 29.82 -8.47
CA ARG A 580 -8.60 29.96 -9.70
C ARG A 580 -9.13 31.06 -10.62
N LEU A 581 -10.45 31.11 -10.80
CA LEU A 581 -11.16 32.18 -11.54
C LEU A 581 -10.76 33.57 -11.02
N VAL A 582 -10.64 33.69 -9.69
CA VAL A 582 -10.26 34.94 -9.01
C VAL A 582 -8.76 35.23 -9.16
N SER A 583 -7.91 34.21 -8.97
CA SER A 583 -6.45 34.38 -9.12
C SER A 583 -6.03 34.81 -10.53
N SER A 584 -6.79 34.42 -11.56
CA SER A 584 -6.54 34.82 -12.95
C SER A 584 -6.81 36.31 -13.23
N GLN A 585 -7.60 36.96 -12.37
CA GLN A 585 -7.93 38.40 -12.43
C GLN A 585 -7.12 39.25 -11.44
N ASN A 586 -6.30 38.63 -10.57
CA ASN A 586 -5.66 39.32 -9.46
C ASN A 586 -4.30 39.96 -9.79
N ARG A 587 -4.05 41.08 -9.13
CA ARG A 587 -2.82 41.85 -9.17
C ARG A 587 -1.73 41.15 -8.34
N GLU A 588 -0.50 41.24 -8.80
CA GLU A 588 0.69 40.72 -8.11
C GLU A 588 0.70 41.11 -6.62
N GLY A 589 0.76 40.12 -5.72
CA GLY A 589 0.80 40.34 -4.26
C GLY A 589 -0.53 40.21 -3.51
N GLN A 590 -1.55 39.58 -4.11
CA GLN A 590 -2.83 39.29 -3.45
C GLN A 590 -3.24 37.83 -3.64
N ILE A 591 -3.73 37.21 -2.57
CA ILE A 591 -4.27 35.85 -2.56
C ILE A 591 -5.74 35.87 -2.10
N PHE A 592 -6.44 34.75 -2.22
CA PHE A 592 -7.84 34.65 -1.83
C PHE A 592 -8.05 33.50 -0.84
N GLY A 593 -8.66 33.77 0.31
CA GLY A 593 -9.04 32.72 1.24
C GLY A 593 -9.54 33.22 2.61
N VAL A 594 -9.61 32.29 3.58
CA VAL A 594 -9.98 32.56 4.98
C VAL A 594 -8.74 32.42 5.87
N LEU A 595 -8.32 33.53 6.49
CA LEU A 595 -6.96 33.70 7.06
C LEU A 595 -6.43 32.52 7.91
N PRO A 596 -7.16 31.95 8.89
CA PRO A 596 -6.67 30.80 9.67
C PRO A 596 -6.28 29.56 8.87
N TYR A 597 -6.87 29.38 7.69
CA TYR A 597 -6.70 28.19 6.86
C TYR A 597 -5.63 28.38 5.78
N VAL A 598 -5.13 29.60 5.60
CA VAL A 598 -4.10 29.90 4.61
C VAL A 598 -2.73 29.54 5.16
N ALA A 599 -1.97 28.77 4.40
CA ALA A 599 -0.64 28.31 4.78
C ALA A 599 0.36 29.49 4.92
N PRO A 600 1.34 29.41 5.83
CA PRO A 600 2.26 30.51 6.12
C PRO A 600 3.11 30.93 4.92
N GLU A 601 3.51 30.00 4.06
CA GLU A 601 4.23 30.30 2.82
C GLU A 601 3.35 31.10 1.85
N THR A 602 2.07 30.75 1.75
CA THR A 602 1.13 31.44 0.87
C THR A 602 0.84 32.85 1.37
N LEU A 603 0.72 33.05 2.69
CA LEU A 603 0.60 34.38 3.30
C LEU A 603 1.83 35.27 3.03
N GLN A 604 2.99 34.67 2.84
CA GLN A 604 4.25 35.37 2.52
C GLN A 604 4.45 35.63 1.02
N GLY A 605 3.50 35.21 0.18
CA GLY A 605 3.47 35.52 -1.26
C GLY A 605 3.77 34.33 -2.17
N GLU A 606 4.04 33.15 -1.62
CA GLU A 606 4.19 31.93 -2.42
C GLU A 606 2.86 31.50 -3.04
N VAL A 607 2.94 30.78 -4.16
CA VAL A 607 1.75 30.25 -4.84
C VAL A 607 1.11 29.10 -4.05
N TYR A 608 -0.20 28.92 -4.20
CA TYR A 608 -0.87 27.75 -3.64
C TYR A 608 -0.31 26.45 -4.24
N THR A 609 -0.11 25.47 -3.37
CA THR A 609 0.32 24.11 -3.70
C THR A 609 -0.64 23.08 -3.10
N GLN A 610 -0.57 21.81 -3.49
CA GLN A 610 -1.31 20.76 -2.79
C GLN A 610 -0.95 20.70 -1.29
N LYS A 611 0.31 21.00 -0.93
CA LYS A 611 0.75 21.09 0.48
C LYS A 611 0.09 22.24 1.24
N SER A 612 -0.31 23.31 0.56
CA SER A 612 -1.08 24.39 1.19
C SER A 612 -2.51 23.94 1.53
N ASP A 613 -3.17 23.10 0.72
CA ASP A 613 -4.46 22.50 1.10
C ASP A 613 -4.31 21.54 2.30
N ILE A 614 -3.17 20.84 2.43
CA ILE A 614 -2.89 19.97 3.58
C ILE A 614 -2.76 20.79 4.87
N TYR A 615 -2.16 21.97 4.80
CA TYR A 615 -2.16 22.90 5.94
C TYR A 615 -3.60 23.24 6.34
N SER A 616 -4.43 23.62 5.38
CA SER A 616 -5.83 23.93 5.61
C SER A 616 -6.61 22.76 6.21
N PHE A 617 -6.33 21.53 5.76
CA PHE A 617 -6.90 20.31 6.34
C PHE A 617 -6.57 20.19 7.83
N GLY A 618 -5.32 20.43 8.23
CA GLY A 618 -4.91 20.40 9.63
C GLY A 618 -5.72 21.38 10.50
N ILE A 619 -5.98 22.58 9.98
CA ILE A 619 -6.79 23.59 10.65
C ILE A 619 -8.28 23.19 10.72
N ILE A 620 -8.82 22.59 9.65
CA ILE A 620 -10.19 22.04 9.64
C ILE A 620 -10.33 20.91 10.66
N ALA A 621 -9.35 20.01 10.72
CA ALA A 621 -9.33 18.92 11.69
C ALA A 621 -9.30 19.49 13.12
N TYR A 622 -8.47 20.49 13.39
CA TYR A 622 -8.45 21.17 14.68
C TYR A 622 -9.83 21.75 15.03
N GLU A 623 -10.46 22.55 14.15
CA GLU A 623 -11.76 23.16 14.41
C GLU A 623 -12.85 22.12 14.68
N LEU A 624 -12.86 21.03 13.90
CA LEU A 624 -13.77 19.91 14.05
C LEU A 624 -13.69 19.31 15.46
N PHE A 625 -12.47 19.03 15.94
CA PHE A 625 -12.30 18.34 17.24
C PHE A 625 -12.27 19.28 18.45
N ALA A 626 -11.81 20.52 18.30
CA ALA A 626 -11.80 21.53 19.36
C ALA A 626 -13.19 22.09 19.67
N ASN A 627 -14.15 21.92 18.73
CA ASN A 627 -15.43 22.61 18.78
C ASN A 627 -15.25 24.14 18.93
N SER A 628 -14.28 24.70 18.22
CA SER A 628 -13.90 26.11 18.36
C SER A 628 -13.23 26.60 17.08
N TYR A 629 -13.49 27.86 16.74
CA TYR A 629 -12.77 28.56 15.69
C TYR A 629 -11.26 28.49 15.96
N PRO A 630 -10.39 28.28 14.95
CA PRO A 630 -8.98 27.94 15.18
C PRO A 630 -8.20 28.93 16.07
N TYR A 631 -8.52 30.22 15.98
CA TYR A 631 -7.89 31.29 16.75
C TYR A 631 -8.97 32.21 17.36
N PRO A 632 -9.65 31.77 18.42
CA PRO A 632 -10.85 32.46 18.92
C PRO A 632 -10.52 33.76 19.68
N ASP A 633 -9.26 34.00 20.00
CA ASP A 633 -8.80 35.12 20.85
C ASP A 633 -7.99 36.18 20.08
N LEU A 634 -7.77 36.00 18.77
CA LEU A 634 -6.93 36.91 17.97
C LEU A 634 -7.75 37.70 16.95
N ASN A 635 -7.39 38.99 16.80
CA ASN A 635 -7.81 39.78 15.65
C ASN A 635 -7.00 39.40 14.39
N GLU A 636 -7.43 39.89 13.24
CA GLU A 636 -6.86 39.53 11.94
C GLU A 636 -5.38 39.93 11.76
N LEU A 637 -5.04 41.16 12.13
CA LEU A 637 -3.70 41.72 11.94
C LEU A 637 -2.67 40.96 12.79
N ASP A 638 -3.04 40.62 14.02
CA ASP A 638 -2.20 39.81 14.90
C ASP A 638 -2.09 38.38 14.39
N LEU A 639 -3.19 37.82 13.86
CA LEU A 639 -3.23 36.46 13.37
C LEU A 639 -2.28 36.23 12.19
N GLN A 640 -2.33 37.10 11.17
CA GLN A 640 -1.50 36.93 9.97
C GLN A 640 0.00 36.93 10.28
N LEU A 641 0.46 37.80 11.19
CA LEU A 641 1.88 37.86 11.58
C LEU A 641 2.27 36.65 12.43
N LYS A 642 1.44 36.30 13.43
CA LYS A 642 1.71 35.18 14.33
C LYS A 642 1.77 33.85 13.58
N VAL A 643 0.88 33.60 12.61
CA VAL A 643 0.89 32.37 11.81
C VAL A 643 2.20 32.22 11.02
N CYS A 644 2.66 33.31 10.39
CA CYS A 644 3.93 33.34 9.67
C CYS A 644 5.14 33.14 10.61
N GLN A 645 5.05 33.58 11.86
CA GLN A 645 6.05 33.36 12.91
C GLN A 645 5.94 31.99 13.60
N GLY A 646 5.10 31.08 13.10
CA GLY A 646 4.99 29.70 13.60
C GLY A 646 3.93 29.49 14.68
N TYR A 647 3.13 30.51 15.03
CA TYR A 647 2.03 30.35 15.97
C TYR A 647 0.94 29.43 15.40
N ARG A 648 0.43 28.52 16.22
CA ARG A 648 -0.57 27.50 15.85
C ARG A 648 -1.68 27.43 16.89
N PRO A 649 -2.85 26.86 16.54
CA PRO A 649 -3.93 26.62 17.49
C PRO A 649 -3.47 25.77 18.68
N ASN A 650 -4.09 25.99 19.85
CA ASN A 650 -3.67 25.35 21.10
C ASN A 650 -4.06 23.86 21.14
N MET A 651 -3.06 22.97 20.96
CA MET A 651 -3.23 21.52 20.98
C MET A 651 -3.68 20.92 22.32
N ASP A 652 -3.50 21.64 23.43
CA ASP A 652 -3.94 21.20 24.75
C ASP A 652 -5.47 21.26 24.89
N LYS A 653 -6.15 22.08 24.07
CA LYS A 653 -7.62 22.12 24.00
C LYS A 653 -8.19 20.85 23.35
N LEU A 654 -7.38 20.08 22.61
CA LEU A 654 -7.85 18.87 21.95
C LEU A 654 -7.84 17.68 22.91
N LYS A 655 -9.04 17.16 23.22
CA LYS A 655 -9.24 15.89 23.92
C LYS A 655 -9.32 14.73 22.93
N VAL A 656 -8.25 14.46 22.19
CA VAL A 656 -8.23 13.42 21.14
C VAL A 656 -7.00 12.52 21.25
N PRO A 657 -6.99 11.34 20.58
CA PRO A 657 -5.82 10.46 20.53
C PRO A 657 -4.53 11.21 20.15
N GLN A 658 -3.42 10.87 20.81
CA GLN A 658 -2.11 11.49 20.57
C GLN A 658 -1.66 11.34 19.11
N LEU A 659 -1.98 10.21 18.48
CA LEU A 659 -1.71 9.98 17.07
C LEU A 659 -2.44 10.99 16.15
N LEU A 660 -3.69 11.36 16.47
CA LEU A 660 -4.39 12.42 15.74
C LEU A 660 -3.75 13.78 15.99
N LYS A 661 -3.31 14.07 17.23
CA LYS A 661 -2.58 15.31 17.52
C LYS A 661 -1.32 15.44 16.68
N SER A 662 -0.53 14.37 16.59
CA SER A 662 0.68 14.32 15.78
C SER A 662 0.38 14.52 14.28
N LEU A 663 -0.72 13.94 13.77
CA LEU A 663 -1.11 14.13 12.37
C LEU A 663 -1.53 15.56 12.07
N ILE A 664 -2.35 16.18 12.92
CA ILE A 664 -2.73 17.61 12.81
C ILE A 664 -1.45 18.48 12.82
N ALA A 665 -0.53 18.19 13.73
CA ALA A 665 0.73 18.91 13.83
C ALA A 665 1.60 18.82 12.57
N ARG A 666 1.68 17.62 11.97
CA ARG A 666 2.36 17.43 10.68
C ARG A 666 1.68 18.19 9.55
N CYS A 667 0.35 18.20 9.50
CA CYS A 667 -0.42 18.87 8.44
C CYS A 667 -0.11 20.37 8.39
N TRP A 668 0.03 21.05 9.53
CA TRP A 668 0.26 22.50 9.58
C TRP A 668 1.73 22.89 9.80
N SER A 669 2.68 21.99 9.51
CA SER A 669 4.11 22.32 9.60
C SER A 669 4.45 23.56 8.79
N ALA A 670 5.34 24.40 9.30
CA ALA A 670 5.83 25.58 8.59
C ALA A 670 6.55 25.18 7.29
N ASN A 671 7.28 24.06 7.28
CA ASN A 671 7.88 23.50 6.07
C ASN A 671 6.85 22.64 5.32
N PRO A 672 6.44 23.02 4.09
CA PRO A 672 5.50 22.25 3.27
C PRO A 672 5.91 20.79 3.02
N GLU A 673 7.22 20.52 2.92
CA GLU A 673 7.76 19.18 2.65
C GLU A 673 7.56 18.20 3.80
N GLN A 674 7.41 18.70 5.03
CA GLN A 674 7.13 17.85 6.20
C GLN A 674 5.65 17.46 6.33
N ARG A 675 4.77 18.10 5.55
CA ARG A 675 3.34 17.80 5.56
C ARG A 675 3.10 16.50 4.80
N PRO A 676 2.15 15.64 5.22
CA PRO A 676 1.76 14.48 4.43
C PRO A 676 1.21 14.91 3.06
N ASN A 677 1.12 13.99 2.11
CA ASN A 677 0.25 14.21 0.94
C ASN A 677 -1.18 13.73 1.25
N ALA A 678 -2.17 14.08 0.40
CA ALA A 678 -3.57 13.76 0.69
C ALA A 678 -3.86 12.25 0.68
N GLU A 679 -3.09 11.45 -0.07
CA GLU A 679 -3.21 10.00 -0.10
C GLU A 679 -2.74 9.37 1.21
N GLU A 680 -1.56 9.76 1.70
CA GLU A 680 -1.05 9.36 3.00
C GLU A 680 -2.05 9.71 4.10
N LEU A 681 -2.61 10.93 4.02
CA LEU A 681 -3.59 11.44 4.96
C LEU A 681 -4.88 10.61 4.99
N GLU A 682 -5.50 10.35 3.82
CA GLU A 682 -6.69 9.49 3.73
C GLU A 682 -6.40 8.10 4.26
N ARG A 683 -5.28 7.50 3.86
CA ARG A 683 -4.87 6.15 4.25
C ARG A 683 -4.72 6.02 5.76
N ILE A 684 -4.04 6.96 6.41
CA ILE A 684 -3.86 6.98 7.87
C ILE A 684 -5.23 7.03 8.55
N ILE A 685 -6.11 7.94 8.11
CA ILE A 685 -7.41 8.17 8.74
C ILE A 685 -8.37 6.99 8.47
N ASN A 686 -8.33 6.37 7.30
CA ASN A 686 -9.13 5.18 6.99
C ASN A 686 -8.73 3.99 7.88
N ASN A 687 -7.43 3.75 8.06
CA ASN A 687 -6.93 2.70 8.96
C ASN A 687 -7.41 2.92 10.40
N TRP A 688 -7.40 4.16 10.88
CA TRP A 688 -7.94 4.51 12.19
C TRP A 688 -9.44 4.25 12.29
N ARG A 689 -10.22 4.62 11.26
CA ARG A 689 -11.66 4.35 11.19
C ARG A 689 -11.95 2.86 11.24
N GLU A 690 -11.22 2.03 10.48
CA GLU A 690 -11.40 0.57 10.49
C GLU A 690 -11.07 -0.05 11.85
N GLY A 691 -10.03 0.44 12.51
CA GLY A 691 -9.67 0.04 13.88
C GLY A 691 -10.75 0.40 14.90
N VAL A 692 -11.36 1.58 14.80
CA VAL A 692 -12.46 2.01 15.68
C VAL A 692 -13.73 1.20 15.42
N CYS A 693 -14.03 0.87 14.16
CA CYS A 693 -15.20 0.05 13.81
C CYS A 693 -15.01 -1.47 14.09
N GLY A 694 -13.86 -1.89 14.62
CA GLY A 694 -13.60 -3.29 15.01
C GLY A 694 -13.20 -4.22 13.85
N TYR A 695 -12.95 -3.69 12.65
CA TYR A 695 -12.58 -4.49 11.47
C TYR A 695 -11.09 -4.83 11.39
N ALA A 696 -10.22 -4.09 12.10
CA ALA A 696 -8.76 -4.19 11.96
C ALA A 696 -8.01 -4.80 13.17
N GLY A 697 -8.69 -5.43 14.13
CA GLY A 697 -8.08 -5.87 15.38
C GLY A 697 -7.64 -4.71 16.29
N GLU A 698 -7.03 -4.99 17.43
CA GLU A 698 -6.54 -3.95 18.35
C GLU A 698 -5.29 -3.25 17.79
N THR A 699 -5.37 -1.93 17.61
CA THR A 699 -4.27 -1.07 17.18
C THR A 699 -3.94 -0.04 18.26
N GLN A 700 -2.74 0.55 18.20
CA GLN A 700 -2.37 1.65 19.12
C GLN A 700 -3.38 2.81 19.06
N PHE A 701 -3.92 3.10 17.87
CA PHE A 701 -4.93 4.14 17.71
C PHE A 701 -6.25 3.75 18.37
N SER A 702 -6.74 2.53 18.17
CA SER A 702 -8.01 2.09 18.77
C SER A 702 -7.95 2.07 20.29
N GLN A 703 -6.79 1.75 20.88
CA GLN A 703 -6.57 1.85 22.33
C GLN A 703 -6.68 3.29 22.81
N GLN A 704 -5.94 4.23 22.21
CA GLN A 704 -6.03 5.66 22.55
C GLN A 704 -7.45 6.21 22.34
N TYR A 705 -8.16 5.73 21.32
CA TYR A 705 -9.54 6.12 21.05
C TYR A 705 -10.48 5.65 22.17
N GLN A 706 -10.41 4.38 22.57
CA GLN A 706 -11.27 3.82 23.62
C GLN A 706 -11.05 4.51 24.97
N GLU A 707 -9.81 4.87 25.29
CA GLU A 707 -9.46 5.59 26.53
C GLU A 707 -10.16 6.96 26.63
N ILE A 708 -10.29 7.67 25.51
CA ILE A 708 -10.77 9.06 25.50
C ILE A 708 -12.22 9.23 25.02
N GLU A 709 -12.80 8.24 24.34
CA GLU A 709 -14.13 8.35 23.72
C GLU A 709 -15.20 8.88 24.69
N LYS A 710 -15.29 8.29 25.89
CA LYS A 710 -16.31 8.67 26.87
C LYS A 710 -16.10 10.09 27.39
N GLU A 711 -14.86 10.49 27.65
CA GLU A 711 -14.53 11.85 28.07
C GLU A 711 -14.80 12.86 26.96
N TYR A 712 -14.39 12.55 25.72
CA TYR A 712 -14.60 13.41 24.58
C TYR A 712 -16.08 13.62 24.29
N ASN A 713 -16.88 12.54 24.30
CA ASN A 713 -18.31 12.64 24.04
C ASN A 713 -19.00 13.52 25.09
N THR A 714 -18.58 13.44 26.36
CA THR A 714 -19.05 14.34 27.43
C THR A 714 -18.62 15.78 27.16
N PHE A 715 -17.36 16.02 26.78
CA PHE A 715 -16.84 17.33 26.42
C PHE A 715 -17.61 17.95 25.24
N SER A 716 -17.78 17.21 24.15
CA SER A 716 -18.47 17.66 22.95
C SER A 716 -19.95 17.94 23.21
N GLN A 717 -20.56 17.24 24.18
CA GLN A 717 -21.94 17.50 24.58
C GLN A 717 -22.11 18.71 25.50
N THR A 718 -21.07 19.16 26.19
CA THR A 718 -21.17 20.22 27.20
C THR A 718 -20.50 21.52 26.79
N THR A 719 -19.64 21.49 25.78
CA THR A 719 -18.84 22.63 25.33
C THR A 719 -19.46 23.25 24.07
N PRO A 720 -20.03 24.47 24.14
CA PRO A 720 -20.56 25.15 22.96
C PRO A 720 -19.44 25.59 22.02
N TYR A 721 -19.78 25.83 20.76
CA TYR A 721 -18.82 26.31 19.78
C TYR A 721 -18.35 27.75 20.10
N GLN A 722 -17.04 27.97 20.13
CA GLN A 722 -16.45 29.27 20.46
C GLN A 722 -15.88 29.99 19.23
N ILE A 723 -16.21 31.28 19.06
CA ILE A 723 -15.68 32.14 18.00
C ILE A 723 -15.59 33.60 18.45
N HIS A 724 -14.56 34.31 18.02
CA HIS A 724 -14.45 35.75 18.29
C HIS A 724 -15.57 36.52 17.57
N PRO A 725 -16.23 37.52 18.20
CA PRO A 725 -17.29 38.30 17.56
C PRO A 725 -16.86 39.02 16.27
N THR A 726 -15.57 39.36 16.15
CA THR A 726 -15.00 40.01 14.96
C THR A 726 -14.27 39.03 14.01
N ALA A 727 -14.40 37.73 14.23
CA ALA A 727 -13.78 36.73 13.35
C ALA A 727 -14.41 36.80 11.95
N ILE A 728 -13.56 36.94 10.94
CA ILE A 728 -14.00 36.96 9.54
C ILE A 728 -13.95 35.53 9.01
N THR A 729 -15.14 35.00 8.70
CA THR A 729 -15.37 33.57 8.41
C THR A 729 -15.62 33.28 6.94
N THR A 730 -15.74 34.33 6.13
CA THR A 730 -15.98 34.29 4.69
C THR A 730 -14.70 34.57 3.92
N SER A 731 -14.54 33.92 2.77
CA SER A 731 -13.38 34.09 1.90
C SER A 731 -13.31 35.49 1.31
N ARG A 732 -12.09 36.03 1.21
CA ARG A 732 -11.81 37.38 0.66
C ARG A 732 -10.37 37.48 0.14
N LEU A 733 -10.06 38.63 -0.47
CA LEU A 733 -8.70 38.98 -0.86
C LEU A 733 -7.85 39.30 0.38
N ILE A 734 -6.61 38.79 0.40
CA ILE A 734 -5.59 39.01 1.42
C ILE A 734 -4.35 39.60 0.74
N ASN A 735 -3.84 40.72 1.26
CA ASN A 735 -2.69 41.42 0.72
C ASN A 735 -1.38 40.83 1.27
N THR A 736 -0.73 39.96 0.50
CA THR A 736 0.51 39.29 0.94
C THR A 736 1.70 40.25 0.95
N LYS A 737 1.73 41.25 0.06
CA LYS A 737 2.80 42.27 0.04
C LYS A 737 2.85 43.05 1.37
N GLU A 738 1.69 43.44 1.90
CA GLU A 738 1.61 44.15 3.19
C GLU A 738 2.08 43.25 4.35
N ILE A 739 1.73 41.95 4.33
CA ILE A 739 2.18 40.99 5.34
C ILE A 739 3.70 40.84 5.30
N THR A 740 4.27 40.62 4.12
CA THR A 740 5.72 40.45 3.94
C THR A 740 6.49 41.70 4.35
N GLN A 741 6.00 42.91 4.02
CA GLN A 741 6.58 44.18 4.48
C GLN A 741 6.58 44.30 6.01
N LYS A 742 5.45 43.99 6.66
CA LYS A 742 5.34 44.03 8.13
C LYS A 742 6.25 43.01 8.81
N LEU A 743 6.41 41.82 8.22
CA LEU A 743 7.34 40.80 8.72
C LEU A 743 8.80 41.26 8.60
N GLN A 744 9.17 41.90 7.49
CA GLN A 744 10.51 42.48 7.31
C GLN A 744 10.77 43.59 8.32
N GLN A 745 9.81 44.49 8.53
CA GLN A 745 9.92 45.57 9.51
C GLN A 745 10.10 45.02 10.93
N LYS A 746 9.33 44.00 11.34
CA LYS A 746 9.50 43.35 12.65
C LYS A 746 10.87 42.70 12.81
N LYS A 747 11.39 42.02 11.78
CA LYS A 747 12.74 41.43 11.82
C LYS A 747 13.82 42.50 12.01
N ILE A 748 13.66 43.66 11.37
CA ILE A 748 14.55 44.82 11.53
C ILE A 748 14.45 45.39 12.96
N GLU A 749 13.23 45.54 13.49
CA GLU A 749 13.00 46.01 14.86
C GLU A 749 13.59 45.06 15.90
N GLU A 750 13.37 43.74 15.77
CA GLU A 750 13.93 42.69 16.66
C GLU A 750 15.47 42.66 16.64
N TYR A 751 16.08 42.92 15.47
CA TYR A 751 17.53 43.07 15.32
C TYR A 751 18.05 44.33 16.04
N HIS A 752 17.32 45.45 15.97
CA HIS A 752 17.71 46.70 16.62
C HIS A 752 17.46 46.72 18.13
N THR A 753 16.49 45.95 18.65
CA THR A 753 16.20 45.86 20.10
C THR A 753 17.06 44.87 20.85
N GLY A 754 17.99 44.15 20.18
CA GLY A 754 18.96 43.25 20.81
C GLY A 754 18.33 42.00 21.45
N THR A 755 17.14 41.58 21.00
CA THR A 755 16.35 40.50 21.60
C THR A 755 16.57 39.12 20.97
N THR A 756 17.60 38.93 20.15
CA THR A 756 17.95 37.62 19.58
C THR A 756 19.18 37.01 20.25
N GLU A 757 19.02 35.85 20.89
CA GLU A 757 20.11 34.89 21.06
C GLU A 757 20.66 34.51 19.67
N GLU A 758 21.98 34.40 19.59
CA GLU A 758 22.77 34.21 18.37
C GLU A 758 22.18 33.19 17.38
N LEU A 759 21.86 33.67 16.18
CA LEU A 759 21.71 32.84 14.99
C LEU A 759 22.72 33.32 13.95
N SER A 760 23.65 32.43 13.64
CA SER A 760 24.76 32.60 12.70
C SER A 760 24.29 33.04 11.31
N LEU A 761 24.92 34.10 10.82
CA LEU A 761 24.89 34.55 9.43
C LEU A 761 25.60 33.54 8.53
N ASP A 762 24.85 32.62 7.92
CA ASP A 762 25.26 31.91 6.71
C ASP A 762 24.01 31.64 5.86
N LYS A 763 23.59 32.67 5.12
CA LYS A 763 22.82 32.67 3.86
C LYS A 763 22.16 34.03 3.66
N PHE A 764 22.98 35.00 3.25
CA PHE A 764 22.51 36.16 2.53
C PHE A 764 23.32 36.22 1.24
N ASP A 765 22.75 35.67 0.17
CA ASP A 765 23.10 36.07 -1.19
C ASP A 765 21.81 36.44 -1.93
N GLU A 766 21.76 37.75 -2.21
CA GLU A 766 21.23 38.43 -3.40
C GLU A 766 19.75 38.30 -3.79
N LEU A 767 19.03 39.43 -3.72
CA LEU A 767 18.54 40.17 -4.91
C LEU A 767 17.85 41.50 -4.51
N THR A 768 18.65 42.58 -4.54
CA THR A 768 18.46 43.91 -5.21
C THR A 768 17.06 44.57 -5.16
N ILE A 769 16.91 45.86 -4.77
CA ILE A 769 16.99 47.01 -5.70
C ILE A 769 17.04 48.40 -4.99
N GLN A 770 18.03 49.19 -5.45
CA GLN A 770 18.16 50.65 -5.58
C GLN A 770 18.18 51.57 -4.35
N LYS A 771 19.34 52.23 -4.18
CA LYS A 771 19.40 53.70 -4.30
C LYS A 771 20.74 54.15 -4.87
N ALA A 772 20.64 55.10 -5.79
CA ALA A 772 21.71 55.72 -6.54
C ALA A 772 22.51 56.75 -5.71
N GLN A 773 23.64 57.18 -6.30
CA GLN A 773 24.52 58.30 -5.93
C GLN A 773 25.47 57.93 -4.77
N THR A 774 26.81 58.06 -4.86
CA THR A 774 27.65 59.12 -5.45
C THR A 774 29.12 58.63 -5.45
N GLU A 775 29.97 59.19 -6.33
CA GLU A 775 31.44 59.41 -6.14
C GLU A 775 32.35 58.16 -5.99
N GLU A 776 33.25 57.81 -6.90
CA GLU A 776 34.44 58.46 -7.47
C GLU A 776 35.69 57.62 -7.09
N GLN A 777 36.48 57.27 -8.12
CA GLN A 777 37.94 57.06 -8.10
C GLN A 777 38.50 56.07 -7.05
N THR A 778 39.11 54.95 -7.43
CA THR A 778 40.49 54.95 -7.94
C THR A 778 40.93 53.53 -8.38
N SER A 779 41.81 53.53 -9.38
CA SER A 779 42.72 52.48 -9.85
C SER A 779 43.13 51.42 -8.81
N THR A 780 43.28 50.15 -9.20
CA THR A 780 44.59 49.68 -9.69
C THR A 780 44.50 48.33 -10.41
N GLN A 781 45.22 48.27 -11.53
CA GLN A 781 45.51 47.07 -12.32
C GLN A 781 46.30 46.04 -11.50
N THR A 782 46.02 44.74 -11.69
CA THR A 782 47.08 43.77 -12.02
C THR A 782 46.52 42.50 -12.64
N GLN A 783 47.32 41.97 -13.57
CA GLN A 783 47.02 40.98 -14.60
C GLN A 783 47.05 39.52 -14.08
N ILE A 784 46.08 38.69 -14.51
CA ILE A 784 46.19 37.45 -15.35
C ILE A 784 47.46 36.58 -15.07
N PRO A 785 47.45 35.22 -14.94
CA PRO A 785 46.81 34.30 -15.92
C PRO A 785 46.45 32.86 -15.39
N PRO A 786 46.36 31.77 -16.20
CA PRO A 786 45.07 31.09 -16.46
C PRO A 786 45.07 29.54 -16.26
N LYS A 787 43.91 28.95 -15.95
CA LYS A 787 43.27 27.88 -16.75
C LYS A 787 41.90 27.54 -16.22
#